data_AF-A0A965A770-F1
#
_entry.id   AF-A0A965A770-F1
#
_cell.length_a   1.000
_cell.length_b   1.000
_cell.length_c   1.000
_cell.angle_alpha   90.00
_cell.angle_beta   90.00
_cell.angle_gamma   90.00
#
_symmetry.space_group_name_H-M   'P 1'
#
loop_
_entity.id
_entity.type
_entity.pdbx_description
1 polymer ?
#
loop_
_entity_poly.entity_id
_entity_poly.type
_entity_poly.pdbx_seq_one_letter_code
_entity_poly.pdbx_strand_id
1 'polypeptide(L)'
;MAIQASSNIKSAMKKLLPILFFLLSCCHVALSQDYPVQVTTIVTPPYSLYLSDYASPESNTLQVMLQLKELDRPEYRVKLRITIEGQGISLRTKATFVPRAIVLQGGVPEMLTGADLSAYLNPNNMDFLGTTQQAFMRTGMFPEGFYTFKVEVLDYVRNVVVSNAGVGNAFIILNDPPLINLPFNNDKVVATDPQNIIFSWTPRHTASPNAAFSTEYEFTLVELYPENRNPNDAIRAANSIYTTTTSATSLNYGIIEPLLIPGRKYAFRIRAYDVSGKDLFKNNGYSEVNVFQFGDACVAPLKVKADPLDPVRIKFSWEQQDVHTSYSLEFRKEGTSTWEQQNVINDAVIVPGLQGNTTYEYRVQGQCGSIQGPFSTLATVITPASDTSAFVCGAPVPEIEINTTPLDRDLRLLDIIKTADFEVIITDLTANGDGSYKGTGRAMVPWFKLAGIRVKFSDIKVNQDLRVFSGNVTTIYSKDSRFVLSADLSSDDPEAPDTGSPTAPPAFNGMDTVLTVPITNVTIPSGNNAVIVVTTPTGQTFEIPRERNEDGTFRDTRITDANGDTWTVSSGGDIQRGPNVAPPPAYASRDSVNFRVNFAALENQYYGFDSKHFQEVAEDKININGEDYWIAWKSVETGRQDYVSATASGQTTFPAKVGFKTSNGPAMHETGSSAAFRRVSVMGLVDQQVEALTAYVRVQEGQNTEEVQVGRLNVKAYDKVQKKVIVVPVNNASVPAASAISEQLNNIYAQAVVGWEVIVEPSITVEESVIQNLDAGVSGMLSSFPENMMSFVRTFRNDVNRFIDGDAYYIFMVNNPNAGRAGFMPFNRKFGFVYTNKSTNVITTLAHELGHGAFNLRHTFSPEAMLAAEGTTDNLMDYNNGTKLKKYQWDLVRNQETINGWFEDDRKRLMGGLRMIVRVLIHQGSTLLNGCNKYDALLFLM
;
A
#
# COMPACT_ATOMS: atom_id res chain seq x y z
N MET A 1 -13.30 12.64 90.28
CA MET A 1 -11.86 12.99 90.34
C MET A 1 -11.30 13.70 89.09
N ALA A 2 -12.07 13.93 88.00
CA ALA A 2 -11.54 14.58 86.79
C ALA A 2 -11.67 16.12 86.74
N ILE A 3 -12.46 16.74 87.63
CA ILE A 3 -12.74 18.20 87.55
C ILE A 3 -11.78 19.03 88.42
N GLN A 4 -11.14 18.42 89.41
CA GLN A 4 -10.21 19.11 90.34
C GLN A 4 -8.76 19.20 89.83
N ALA A 5 -8.40 18.42 88.79
CA ALA A 5 -7.09 18.50 88.14
C ALA A 5 -6.97 19.68 87.14
N SER A 6 -8.09 20.19 86.64
CA SER A 6 -8.16 21.25 85.63
C SER A 6 -7.86 22.65 86.18
N SER A 7 -8.21 22.94 87.44
CA SER A 7 -8.01 24.28 88.03
C SER A 7 -6.57 24.52 88.50
N ASN A 8 -5.88 23.48 89.00
CA ASN A 8 -4.49 23.58 89.46
C ASN A 8 -3.49 23.74 88.30
N ILE A 9 -3.76 23.15 87.13
CA ILE A 9 -2.92 23.29 85.93
C ILE A 9 -3.05 24.70 85.33
N LYS A 10 -4.25 25.29 85.34
CA LYS A 10 -4.46 26.67 84.85
C LYS A 10 -3.80 27.73 85.76
N SER A 11 -3.66 27.46 87.06
CA SER A 11 -2.96 28.35 88.01
C SER A 11 -1.44 28.25 87.90
N ALA A 12 -0.90 27.05 87.65
CA ALA A 12 0.53 26.84 87.40
C ALA A 12 0.98 27.44 86.05
N MET A 13 0.17 27.28 84.99
CA MET A 13 0.47 27.87 83.67
C MET A 13 0.44 29.41 83.68
N LYS A 14 -0.43 30.05 84.47
CA LYS A 14 -0.45 31.51 84.60
C LYS A 14 0.77 32.10 85.33
N LYS A 15 1.48 31.30 86.14
CA LYS A 15 2.71 31.72 86.83
C LYS A 15 3.99 31.35 86.08
N LEU A 16 3.97 30.30 85.24
CA LEU A 16 5.11 29.92 84.38
C LEU A 16 5.20 30.70 83.07
N LEU A 17 4.07 31.16 82.52
CA LEU A 17 4.05 31.87 81.23
C LEU A 17 4.90 33.15 81.21
N PRO A 18 4.88 34.04 82.23
CA PRO A 18 5.73 35.24 82.21
C PRO A 18 7.21 34.93 82.43
N ILE A 19 7.56 33.83 83.12
CA ILE A 19 8.96 33.39 83.32
C ILE A 19 9.51 32.79 82.02
N LEU A 20 8.69 32.02 81.29
CA LEU A 20 9.02 31.49 79.97
C LEU A 20 9.11 32.59 78.91
N PHE A 21 8.25 33.62 78.98
CA PHE A 21 8.34 34.81 78.11
C PHE A 21 9.58 35.67 78.42
N PHE A 22 9.99 35.77 79.68
CA PHE A 22 11.20 36.50 80.07
C PHE A 22 12.48 35.73 79.70
N LEU A 23 12.48 34.39 79.81
CA LEU A 23 13.58 33.53 79.35
C LEU A 23 13.68 33.46 77.80
N LEU A 24 12.56 33.48 77.07
CA LEU A 24 12.57 33.61 75.61
C LEU A 24 13.00 35.01 75.16
N SER A 25 12.65 36.07 75.91
CA SER A 25 13.06 37.44 75.60
C SER A 25 14.55 37.69 75.90
N CYS A 26 15.11 37.07 76.95
CA CYS A 26 16.56 37.13 77.24
C CYS A 26 17.43 36.32 76.26
N CYS A 27 16.88 35.30 75.58
CA CYS A 27 17.59 34.54 74.54
C CYS A 27 17.53 35.17 73.14
N HIS A 28 16.86 36.31 72.96
CA HIS A 28 16.82 37.04 71.69
C HIS A 28 17.88 38.14 71.54
N VAL A 29 18.77 38.29 72.53
CA VAL A 29 20.04 39.00 72.31
C VAL A 29 21.08 38.01 71.77
N ALA A 30 20.73 37.26 70.72
CA ALA A 30 21.76 36.90 69.76
C ALA A 30 22.20 38.24 69.17
N LEU A 31 23.42 38.65 69.46
CA LEU A 31 24.03 39.82 68.84
C LEU A 31 23.83 39.69 67.33
N SER A 32 22.89 40.45 66.77
CA SER A 32 22.94 40.77 65.36
C SER A 32 24.25 41.52 65.19
N GLN A 33 25.31 40.79 64.82
CA GLN A 33 26.56 41.41 64.44
C GLN A 33 26.23 42.19 63.18
N ASP A 34 26.01 43.49 63.35
CA ASP A 34 25.74 44.38 62.24
C ASP A 34 27.06 44.59 61.51
N TYR A 35 27.25 43.74 60.52
CA TYR A 35 28.41 43.80 59.67
C TYR A 35 28.26 44.97 58.69
N PRO A 36 29.34 45.76 58.46
CA PRO A 36 29.30 46.89 57.56
C PRO A 36 29.09 46.48 56.10
N VAL A 37 29.43 45.23 55.72
CA VAL A 37 29.20 44.69 54.37
C VAL A 37 28.13 43.61 54.40
N GLN A 38 27.16 43.68 53.49
CA GLN A 38 26.21 42.62 53.21
C GLN A 38 26.67 41.81 52.00
N VAL A 39 26.61 40.48 52.11
CA VAL A 39 26.97 39.53 51.04
C VAL A 39 25.79 38.66 50.70
N THR A 40 25.51 38.53 49.41
CA THR A 40 24.57 37.56 48.86
C THR A 40 25.29 36.73 47.82
N THR A 41 25.19 35.41 47.93
CA THR A 41 25.81 34.46 47.01
C THR A 41 24.73 33.67 46.31
N ILE A 42 24.75 33.66 44.99
CA ILE A 42 23.81 32.90 44.16
C ILE A 42 24.63 31.93 43.32
N VAL A 43 24.20 30.67 43.30
CA VAL A 43 24.70 29.66 42.37
C VAL A 43 23.54 29.25 41.47
N THR A 44 23.70 29.39 40.17
CA THR A 44 22.63 29.12 39.19
C THR A 44 22.90 27.83 38.42
N PRO A 45 21.89 26.98 38.17
CA PRO A 45 22.04 25.81 37.32
C PRO A 45 22.27 26.19 35.84
N PRO A 46 22.89 25.33 35.02
CA PRO A 46 23.40 24.00 35.38
C PRO A 46 24.67 24.07 36.22
N TYR A 47 24.70 23.31 37.31
CA TYR A 47 25.82 23.23 38.24
C TYR A 47 26.91 22.34 37.65
N SER A 48 28.10 22.91 37.45
CA SER A 48 29.25 22.17 36.90
C SER A 48 29.95 21.34 37.98
N LEU A 49 30.51 20.21 37.58
CA LEU A 49 31.44 19.46 38.41
C LEU A 49 32.81 20.13 38.47
N TYR A 50 33.18 20.94 37.48
CA TYR A 50 34.50 21.52 37.38
C TYR A 50 34.58 22.83 38.16
N LEU A 51 35.54 22.94 39.09
CA LEU A 51 35.78 24.18 39.83
C LEU A 51 36.10 25.36 38.90
N SER A 52 36.80 25.08 37.79
CA SER A 52 37.17 26.08 36.78
C SER A 52 35.97 26.78 36.14
N ASP A 53 34.82 26.11 36.04
CA ASP A 53 33.65 26.67 35.37
C ASP A 53 33.00 27.78 36.18
N TYR A 54 33.21 27.80 37.50
CA TYR A 54 32.81 28.90 38.38
C TYR A 54 33.81 30.07 38.36
N ALA A 55 34.97 29.87 37.76
CA ALA A 55 36.10 30.81 37.69
C ALA A 55 36.36 31.35 36.27
N SER A 56 35.60 30.88 35.27
CA SER A 56 35.77 31.30 33.87
C SER A 56 35.33 32.75 33.68
N PRO A 57 36.05 33.57 32.90
CA PRO A 57 35.72 34.99 32.70
C PRO A 57 34.30 35.26 32.18
N GLU A 58 33.75 34.32 31.42
CA GLU A 58 32.39 34.41 30.83
C GLU A 58 31.31 33.77 31.72
N SER A 59 31.70 33.24 32.89
CA SER A 59 30.80 32.49 33.75
C SER A 59 30.01 33.38 34.71
N ASN A 60 28.69 33.18 34.69
CA ASN A 60 27.74 33.74 35.64
C ASN A 60 27.17 32.68 36.59
N THR A 61 27.76 31.48 36.66
CA THR A 61 27.21 30.37 37.46
C THR A 61 27.34 30.61 38.96
N LEU A 62 28.37 31.33 39.40
CA LEU A 62 28.54 31.83 40.77
C LEU A 62 28.56 33.35 40.72
N GLN A 63 27.57 33.98 41.34
CA GLN A 63 27.49 35.43 41.48
C GLN A 63 27.56 35.81 42.95
N VAL A 64 28.40 36.79 43.25
CA VAL A 64 28.54 37.34 44.60
C VAL A 64 28.22 38.81 44.56
N MET A 65 27.15 39.20 45.23
CA MET A 65 26.77 40.60 45.40
C MET A 65 27.26 41.09 46.76
N LEU A 66 28.02 42.18 46.74
CA LEU A 66 28.55 42.85 47.91
C LEU A 66 27.89 44.23 48.04
N GLN A 67 27.48 44.61 49.24
CA GLN A 67 26.93 45.94 49.49
C GLN A 67 27.50 46.53 50.77
N LEU A 68 28.16 47.68 50.67
CA LEU A 68 28.59 48.45 51.84
C LEU A 68 27.40 49.26 52.38
N LYS A 69 27.01 48.99 53.63
CA LYS A 69 25.88 49.65 54.28
C LYS A 69 26.18 51.09 54.72
N GLU A 70 27.46 51.41 54.95
CA GLU A 70 27.94 52.74 55.35
C GLU A 70 27.92 53.70 54.14
N LEU A 71 26.85 54.49 54.00
CA LEU A 71 26.62 55.38 52.84
C LEU A 71 27.61 56.55 52.74
N ASP A 72 28.19 56.96 53.86
CA ASP A 72 29.10 58.10 54.00
C ASP A 72 30.57 57.73 53.74
N ARG A 73 30.87 56.43 53.55
CA ARG A 73 32.22 55.94 53.32
C ARG A 73 32.55 55.91 51.82
N PRO A 74 33.53 56.71 51.35
CA PRO A 74 33.83 56.84 49.92
C PRO A 74 34.53 55.61 49.35
N GLU A 75 35.36 54.92 50.14
CA GLU A 75 36.11 53.74 49.72
C GLU A 75 36.27 52.76 50.90
N TYR A 76 35.99 51.49 50.67
CA TYR A 76 36.37 50.41 51.58
C TYR A 76 37.04 49.25 50.87
N ARG A 77 38.31 49.03 51.17
CA ARG A 77 39.12 47.95 50.59
C ARG A 77 38.91 46.65 51.34
N VAL A 78 38.48 45.64 50.60
CA VAL A 78 38.18 44.33 51.14
C VAL A 78 38.78 43.21 50.27
N LYS A 79 38.78 42.00 50.81
CA LYS A 79 39.09 40.75 50.08
C LYS A 79 38.12 39.66 50.49
N LEU A 80 37.98 38.63 49.67
CA LEU A 80 37.06 37.52 49.95
C LEU A 80 37.76 36.35 50.65
N ARG A 81 36.95 35.58 51.37
CA ARG A 81 37.25 34.19 51.72
C ARG A 81 36.08 33.36 51.22
N ILE A 82 36.39 32.46 50.30
CA ILE A 82 35.43 31.53 49.74
C ILE A 82 35.69 30.16 50.40
N THR A 83 34.62 29.52 50.86
CA THR A 83 34.61 28.14 51.32
C THR A 83 33.57 27.37 50.53
N ILE A 84 33.97 26.26 49.90
CA ILE A 84 33.07 25.34 49.19
C ILE A 84 33.14 24.02 49.92
N GLU A 85 32.02 23.54 50.46
CA GLU A 85 31.98 22.32 51.27
C GLU A 85 30.81 21.42 50.88
N GLY A 86 31.07 20.11 50.88
CA GLY A 86 30.11 19.09 50.45
C GLY A 86 30.78 17.74 50.23
N GLN A 87 30.02 16.65 50.32
CA GLN A 87 30.48 15.28 50.03
C GLN A 87 31.82 14.87 50.69
N GLY A 88 32.06 15.34 51.92
CA GLY A 88 33.26 15.01 52.68
C GLY A 88 34.52 15.81 52.31
N ILE A 89 34.44 16.79 51.41
CA ILE A 89 35.53 17.70 51.06
C ILE A 89 35.19 19.15 51.43
N SER A 90 36.22 19.95 51.71
CA SER A 90 36.13 21.40 51.90
C SER A 90 37.30 22.11 51.24
N LEU A 91 37.00 23.07 50.38
CA LEU A 91 37.95 23.93 49.68
C LEU A 91 37.80 25.34 50.24
N ARG A 92 38.87 25.91 50.79
CA ARG A 92 38.82 27.25 51.40
C ARG A 92 39.95 28.13 50.92
N THR A 93 39.70 29.40 50.62
CA THR A 93 40.76 30.36 50.29
C THR A 93 41.83 30.40 51.38
N LYS A 94 43.11 30.24 50.99
CA LYS A 94 44.28 30.28 51.86
C LYS A 94 44.36 31.59 52.63
N ALA A 95 44.67 31.51 53.93
CA ALA A 95 44.88 32.71 54.74
C ALA A 95 46.08 33.56 54.27
N THR A 96 47.07 32.93 53.62
CA THR A 96 48.27 33.58 53.06
C THR A 96 48.07 34.17 51.67
N PHE A 97 46.93 33.93 51.02
CA PHE A 97 46.64 34.48 49.70
C PHE A 97 46.29 35.96 49.80
N VAL A 98 47.01 36.80 49.03
CA VAL A 98 46.82 38.25 48.99
C VAL A 98 46.41 38.66 47.56
N PRO A 99 45.09 38.73 47.27
CA PRO A 99 44.58 39.15 45.97
C PRO A 99 44.62 40.67 45.81
N ARG A 100 44.25 41.15 44.61
CA ARG A 100 43.91 42.57 44.42
C ARG A 100 42.73 42.95 45.31
N ALA A 101 42.80 44.13 45.92
CA ALA A 101 41.73 44.63 46.78
C ALA A 101 40.46 44.89 45.95
N ILE A 102 39.32 44.44 46.46
CA ILE A 102 38.00 44.83 45.95
C ILE A 102 37.64 46.13 46.66
N VAL A 103 37.23 47.13 45.90
CA VAL A 103 36.94 48.47 46.40
C VAL A 103 35.43 48.67 46.42
N LEU A 104 34.85 48.72 47.63
CA LEU A 104 33.42 48.98 47.81
C LEU A 104 33.18 50.47 48.05
N GLN A 105 32.06 50.97 47.53
CA GLN A 105 31.58 52.34 47.75
C GLN A 105 30.26 52.29 48.54
N GLY A 106 30.05 53.27 49.43
CA GLY A 106 28.84 53.35 50.24
C GLY A 106 27.58 53.37 49.39
N GLY A 107 26.64 52.44 49.63
CA GLY A 107 25.34 52.41 48.97
C GLY A 107 25.32 51.85 47.54
N VAL A 108 26.47 51.54 46.94
CA VAL A 108 26.55 50.94 45.59
C VAL A 108 26.76 49.43 45.71
N PRO A 109 25.87 48.59 45.16
CA PRO A 109 26.08 47.15 45.12
C PRO A 109 27.14 46.80 44.07
N GLU A 110 28.13 46.00 44.47
CA GLU A 110 29.17 45.45 43.60
C GLU A 110 28.82 44.00 43.27
N MET A 111 28.72 43.66 41.98
CA MET A 111 28.49 42.30 41.51
C MET A 111 29.80 41.69 41.03
N LEU A 112 30.19 40.57 41.63
CA LEU A 112 31.37 39.81 41.23
C LEU A 112 30.93 38.56 40.47
N THR A 113 31.61 38.30 39.34
CA THR A 113 31.35 37.18 38.44
C THR A 113 32.60 36.29 38.29
N GLY A 114 32.56 35.27 37.43
CA GLY A 114 33.67 34.32 37.28
C GLY A 114 35.03 34.97 37.04
N ALA A 115 35.10 36.06 36.27
CA ALA A 115 36.33 36.82 36.05
C ALA A 115 36.96 37.34 37.35
N ASP A 116 36.15 37.95 38.23
CA ASP A 116 36.58 38.53 39.51
C ASP A 116 36.94 37.46 40.54
N LEU A 117 36.23 36.33 40.49
CA LEU A 117 36.37 35.21 41.41
C LEU A 117 37.50 34.25 41.00
N SER A 118 38.00 34.34 39.76
CA SER A 118 38.98 33.44 39.18
C SER A 118 40.24 33.22 40.03
N ALA A 119 40.78 34.29 40.62
CA ALA A 119 41.97 34.22 41.47
C ALA A 119 41.70 33.54 42.82
N TYR A 120 40.48 33.68 43.37
CA TYR A 120 40.06 33.06 44.62
C TYR A 120 39.73 31.57 44.47
N LEU A 121 39.20 31.19 43.32
CA LEU A 121 38.84 29.81 42.96
C LEU A 121 39.98 29.05 42.29
N ASN A 122 41.17 29.64 42.20
CA ASN A 122 42.36 28.93 41.75
C ASN A 122 42.80 27.91 42.82
N PRO A 123 42.92 26.61 42.49
CA PRO A 123 43.33 25.58 43.44
C PRO A 123 44.64 25.88 44.18
N ASN A 124 45.58 26.61 43.57
CA ASN A 124 46.84 26.99 44.23
C ASN A 124 46.64 27.96 45.40
N ASN A 125 45.53 28.70 45.40
CA ASN A 125 45.17 29.67 46.42
C ASN A 125 44.17 29.12 47.45
N MET A 126 43.91 27.80 47.44
CA MET A 126 42.95 27.16 48.34
C MET A 126 43.59 26.05 49.19
N ASP A 127 43.14 25.96 50.44
CA ASP A 127 43.38 24.84 51.35
C ASP A 127 42.31 23.76 51.12
N PHE A 128 42.73 22.50 51.15
CA PHE A 128 41.88 21.34 50.90
C PHE A 128 41.80 20.49 52.17
N LEU A 129 40.58 20.17 52.60
CA LEU A 129 40.28 19.21 53.66
C LEU A 129 39.43 18.07 53.08
N GLY A 130 39.65 16.84 53.53
CA GLY A 130 38.98 15.64 53.01
C GLY A 130 39.53 15.12 51.67
N THR A 131 40.36 15.91 50.98
CA THR A 131 41.14 15.52 49.80
C THR A 131 42.48 16.26 49.78
N THR A 132 43.41 15.87 48.91
CA THR A 132 44.65 16.62 48.67
C THR A 132 44.51 17.49 47.43
N GLN A 133 45.23 18.62 47.39
CA GLN A 133 45.25 19.50 46.22
C GLN A 133 45.68 18.73 44.95
N GLN A 134 46.70 17.87 45.04
CA GLN A 134 47.16 17.05 43.91
C GLN A 134 46.09 16.05 43.45
N ALA A 135 45.39 15.39 44.38
CA ALA A 135 44.33 14.44 44.04
C ALA A 135 43.14 15.13 43.38
N PHE A 136 42.75 16.32 43.87
CA PHE A 136 41.68 17.12 43.26
C PHE A 136 42.08 17.66 41.88
N MET A 137 43.29 18.18 41.73
CA MET A 137 43.79 18.71 40.45
C MET A 137 43.90 17.66 39.33
N ARG A 138 43.96 16.37 39.67
CA ARG A 138 44.00 15.29 38.67
C ARG A 138 42.69 15.17 37.89
N THR A 139 41.56 15.43 38.54
CA THR A 139 40.23 15.38 37.91
C THR A 139 39.66 16.78 37.66
N GLY A 140 39.98 17.75 38.52
CA GLY A 140 39.40 19.09 38.52
C GLY A 140 37.92 19.12 38.93
N MET A 141 37.37 17.97 39.36
CA MET A 141 35.94 17.74 39.54
C MET A 141 35.56 17.59 41.01
N PHE A 142 34.42 18.18 41.38
CA PHE A 142 33.69 17.87 42.59
C PHE A 142 33.07 16.46 42.51
N PRO A 143 33.14 15.65 43.57
CA PRO A 143 32.28 14.47 43.71
C PRO A 143 30.79 14.83 43.59
N GLU A 144 29.96 13.96 43.02
CA GLU A 144 28.51 14.21 42.89
C GLU A 144 27.83 14.36 44.27
N GLY A 145 27.01 15.40 44.45
CA GLY A 145 26.16 15.59 45.60
C GLY A 145 25.89 17.06 45.93
N PHE A 146 25.43 17.30 47.16
CA PHE A 146 25.08 18.64 47.63
C PHE A 146 26.32 19.41 48.13
N TYR A 147 26.44 20.67 47.68
CA TYR A 147 27.51 21.59 48.05
C TYR A 147 26.95 22.95 48.49
N THR A 148 27.68 23.56 49.42
CA THR A 148 27.43 24.90 49.91
C THR A 148 28.63 25.80 49.58
N PHE A 149 28.37 26.87 48.84
CA PHE A 149 29.30 27.95 48.50
C PHE A 149 29.10 29.09 49.50
N LYS A 150 30.05 29.23 50.42
CA LYS A 150 30.05 30.26 51.46
C LYS A 150 31.07 31.35 51.13
N VAL A 151 30.63 32.59 51.13
CA VAL A 151 31.50 33.76 50.90
C VAL A 151 31.44 34.71 52.09
N GLU A 152 32.62 35.03 52.60
CA GLU A 152 32.84 36.04 53.65
C GLU A 152 33.73 37.15 53.10
N VAL A 153 33.47 38.39 53.51
CA VAL A 153 34.30 39.56 53.18
C VAL A 153 35.17 39.90 54.38
N LEU A 154 36.44 40.16 54.11
CA LEU A 154 37.45 40.54 55.09
C LEU A 154 37.98 41.93 54.80
N ASP A 155 38.26 42.67 55.87
CA ASP A 155 39.07 43.88 55.76
C ASP A 155 40.44 43.52 55.17
N TYR A 156 40.87 44.29 54.16
CA TYR A 156 42.07 43.97 53.38
C TYR A 156 43.35 43.91 54.22
N VAL A 157 43.46 44.76 55.25
CA VAL A 157 44.66 44.90 56.10
C VAL A 157 44.50 44.10 57.38
N ARG A 158 43.38 44.25 58.08
CA ARG A 158 43.14 43.65 59.40
C ARG A 158 42.83 42.16 59.33
N ASN A 159 42.44 41.64 58.17
CA ASN A 159 42.09 40.23 57.95
C ASN A 159 40.99 39.71 58.90
N VAL A 160 40.11 40.61 59.35
CA VAL A 160 38.92 40.30 60.15
C VAL A 160 37.69 40.23 59.26
N VAL A 161 36.74 39.36 59.59
CA VAL A 161 35.47 39.25 58.86
C VAL A 161 34.62 40.49 59.12
N VAL A 162 34.13 41.11 58.06
CA VAL A 162 33.35 42.35 58.08
C VAL A 162 32.02 42.23 57.33
N SER A 163 31.59 40.99 57.05
CA SER A 163 30.29 40.69 56.46
C SER A 163 29.55 39.55 57.16
N ASN A 164 28.24 39.43 56.86
CA ASN A 164 27.55 38.15 57.02
C ASN A 164 28.18 37.08 56.10
N ALA A 165 27.88 35.82 56.37
CA ALA A 165 28.17 34.74 55.43
C ALA A 165 27.13 34.73 54.30
N GLY A 166 27.54 35.05 53.08
CA GLY A 166 26.74 34.81 51.89
C GLY A 166 26.77 33.31 51.57
N VAL A 167 25.60 32.70 51.31
CA VAL A 167 25.49 31.26 51.10
C VAL A 167 24.70 30.98 49.82
N GLY A 168 25.31 30.27 48.89
CA GLY A 168 24.65 29.67 47.73
C GLY A 168 24.76 28.15 47.78
N ASN A 169 23.70 27.44 47.39
CA ASN A 169 23.67 25.98 47.43
C ASN A 169 23.54 25.40 46.02
N ALA A 170 24.21 24.28 45.76
CA ALA A 170 24.17 23.58 44.48
C ALA A 170 24.08 22.07 44.69
N PHE A 171 23.21 21.40 43.91
CA PHE A 171 23.19 19.94 43.84
C PHE A 171 23.90 19.52 42.56
N ILE A 172 25.20 19.23 42.68
CA ILE A 172 26.07 18.89 41.56
C ILE A 172 25.88 17.40 41.25
N ILE A 173 25.20 17.09 40.16
CA ILE A 173 24.90 15.72 39.75
C ILE A 173 24.98 15.59 38.22
N LEU A 174 25.47 14.45 37.74
CA LEU A 174 25.42 14.09 36.33
C LEU A 174 24.08 13.42 36.00
N ASN A 175 23.52 13.78 34.84
CA ASN A 175 22.32 13.13 34.33
C ASN A 175 22.63 11.73 33.81
N ASP A 176 21.71 10.79 33.98
CA ASP A 176 21.86 9.46 33.37
C ASP A 176 21.65 9.56 31.84
N PRO A 177 22.40 8.77 31.04
CA PRO A 177 22.21 8.74 29.58
C PRO A 177 20.79 8.26 29.21
N PRO A 178 20.32 8.48 27.98
CA PRO A 178 19.00 8.02 27.55
C PRO A 178 18.86 6.50 27.63
N LEU A 179 17.66 6.03 27.95
CA LEU A 179 17.32 4.61 27.98
C LEU A 179 16.67 4.21 26.65
N ILE A 180 17.22 3.22 25.94
CA ILE A 180 16.65 2.77 24.67
C ILE A 180 15.36 2.00 24.93
N ASN A 181 14.30 2.32 24.17
CA ASN A 181 13.00 1.66 24.23
C ASN A 181 12.80 0.72 23.03
N LEU A 182 13.12 1.16 21.81
CA LEU A 182 12.95 0.38 20.59
C LEU A 182 14.10 0.63 19.58
N PRO A 183 14.48 -0.40 18.80
CA PRO A 183 14.22 -1.82 19.06
C PRO A 183 14.82 -2.28 20.40
N PHE A 184 14.23 -3.31 21.01
CA PHE A 184 14.81 -3.92 22.22
C PHE A 184 16.12 -4.63 21.88
N ASN A 185 16.94 -4.87 22.90
CA ASN A 185 18.23 -5.51 22.69
C ASN A 185 18.03 -6.98 22.25
N ASN A 186 18.67 -7.34 21.13
CA ASN A 186 18.53 -8.58 20.38
C ASN A 186 17.15 -8.80 19.74
N ASP A 187 16.38 -7.74 19.50
CA ASP A 187 15.14 -7.86 18.73
C ASP A 187 15.39 -8.33 17.30
N LYS A 188 14.42 -9.07 16.76
CA LYS A 188 14.30 -9.27 15.32
C LYS A 188 13.24 -8.30 14.79
N VAL A 189 13.70 -7.27 14.09
CA VAL A 189 12.84 -6.28 13.45
C VAL A 189 12.32 -6.85 12.13
N VAL A 190 11.02 -6.76 11.88
CA VAL A 190 10.42 -7.20 10.62
C VAL A 190 10.96 -6.34 9.46
N ALA A 191 11.47 -6.97 8.41
CA ALA A 191 11.87 -6.27 7.20
C ALA A 191 10.61 -5.90 6.39
N THR A 192 10.40 -4.60 6.19
CA THR A 192 9.27 -4.04 5.44
C THR A 192 9.75 -3.43 4.11
N ASP A 193 8.90 -3.45 3.09
CA ASP A 193 9.11 -2.77 1.82
C ASP A 193 7.89 -1.88 1.51
N PRO A 194 8.00 -0.54 1.65
CA PRO A 194 9.21 0.24 1.91
C PRO A 194 9.76 0.07 3.34
N GLN A 195 11.10 0.17 3.47
CA GLN A 195 11.81 0.12 4.76
C GLN A 195 11.27 1.19 5.73
N ASN A 196 10.96 0.77 6.96
CA ASN A 196 10.45 1.67 8.00
C ASN A 196 10.74 1.07 9.40
N ILE A 197 11.73 1.61 10.11
CA ILE A 197 12.14 1.16 11.46
C ILE A 197 12.07 2.35 12.42
N ILE A 198 11.33 2.18 13.52
CA ILE A 198 11.23 3.21 14.57
C ILE A 198 12.27 2.94 15.67
N PHE A 199 13.17 3.89 15.86
CA PHE A 199 14.05 3.96 17.03
C PHE A 199 13.46 4.92 18.05
N SER A 200 13.46 4.55 19.34
CA SER A 200 12.97 5.42 20.40
C SER A 200 13.71 5.23 21.71
N TRP A 201 13.80 6.30 22.50
CA TRP A 201 14.48 6.31 23.80
C TRP A 201 13.79 7.23 24.81
N THR A 202 13.98 6.96 26.09
CA THR A 202 13.46 7.75 27.20
C THR A 202 14.53 8.70 27.73
N PRO A 203 14.29 10.02 27.76
CA PRO A 203 15.19 10.98 28.38
C PRO A 203 15.20 10.82 29.90
N ARG A 204 16.40 10.76 30.51
CA ARG A 204 16.57 10.65 31.97
C ARG A 204 17.16 11.91 32.63
N HIS A 205 17.20 13.03 31.91
CA HIS A 205 17.70 14.31 32.41
C HIS A 205 16.60 15.33 32.76
N THR A 206 15.33 15.05 32.44
CA THR A 206 14.22 16.02 32.54
C THR A 206 13.84 16.39 33.98
N ALA A 207 14.12 15.52 34.95
CA ALA A 207 13.85 15.76 36.38
C ALA A 207 15.04 16.37 37.14
N SER A 208 16.16 16.62 36.46
CA SER A 208 17.38 17.12 37.10
C SER A 208 17.33 18.64 37.30
N PRO A 209 17.91 19.18 38.39
CA PRO A 209 18.18 20.63 38.51
C PRO A 209 19.09 21.14 37.39
N ASN A 210 19.87 20.24 36.78
CA ASN A 210 20.71 20.45 35.60
C ASN A 210 19.99 20.05 34.31
N ALA A 211 18.65 19.97 34.30
CA ALA A 211 17.88 19.63 33.11
C ALA A 211 18.28 20.59 31.99
N ALA A 212 19.07 20.07 31.06
CA ALA A 212 19.55 20.84 29.93
C ALA A 212 18.35 21.04 29.01
N PHE A 213 17.76 22.24 29.07
CA PHE A 213 16.74 22.73 28.13
C PHE A 213 17.24 22.79 26.67
N SER A 214 18.50 22.42 26.45
CA SER A 214 19.24 22.44 25.21
C SER A 214 19.95 21.10 24.94
N THR A 215 19.34 19.97 25.32
CA THR A 215 19.85 18.63 25.02
C THR A 215 19.49 18.22 23.59
N GLU A 216 20.48 17.73 22.84
CA GLU A 216 20.29 17.02 21.57
C GLU A 216 20.79 15.58 21.68
N TYR A 217 20.35 14.75 20.73
CA TYR A 217 20.71 13.35 20.62
C TYR A 217 21.45 13.09 19.32
N GLU A 218 22.59 12.43 19.40
CA GLU A 218 23.28 11.82 18.26
C GLU A 218 22.89 10.34 18.19
N PHE A 219 22.31 9.92 17.07
CA PHE A 219 22.05 8.53 16.73
C PHE A 219 23.20 8.00 15.88
N THR A 220 23.72 6.83 16.21
CA THR A 220 24.73 6.12 15.39
C THR A 220 24.30 4.67 15.18
N LEU A 221 24.37 4.21 13.93
CA LEU A 221 24.08 2.83 13.50
C LEU A 221 25.26 2.25 12.74
N VAL A 222 25.64 1.02 13.10
CA VAL A 222 26.69 0.22 12.44
C VAL A 222 26.18 -1.18 12.14
N GLU A 223 26.75 -1.80 11.11
CA GLU A 223 26.59 -3.23 10.86
C GLU A 223 27.60 -4.05 11.69
N LEU A 224 27.15 -5.18 12.22
CA LEU A 224 28.00 -6.16 12.87
C LEU A 224 28.54 -7.16 11.85
N TYR A 225 29.71 -6.84 11.31
CA TYR A 225 30.44 -7.73 10.42
C TYR A 225 31.87 -8.00 10.93
N PRO A 226 32.29 -9.28 11.09
CA PRO A 226 31.47 -10.50 11.06
C PRO A 226 30.41 -10.52 12.18
N GLU A 227 29.39 -11.38 12.08
CA GLU A 227 28.19 -11.36 12.96
C GLU A 227 28.50 -11.45 14.47
N ASN A 228 29.58 -12.14 14.83
CA ASN A 228 30.06 -12.32 16.21
C ASN A 228 30.94 -11.16 16.72
N ARG A 229 31.10 -10.09 15.94
CA ARG A 229 31.88 -8.91 16.34
C ARG A 229 31.23 -8.26 17.56
N ASN A 230 32.05 -7.89 18.55
CA ASN A 230 31.59 -7.19 19.73
C ASN A 230 30.90 -5.86 19.34
N PRO A 231 29.62 -5.63 19.71
CA PRO A 231 28.89 -4.42 19.34
C PRO A 231 29.54 -3.12 19.82
N ASN A 232 30.14 -3.15 21.02
CA ASN A 232 30.82 -1.99 21.59
C ASN A 232 32.06 -1.60 20.80
N ASP A 233 32.75 -2.58 20.19
CA ASP A 233 33.93 -2.32 19.36
C ASP A 233 33.54 -1.95 17.93
N ALA A 234 32.42 -2.49 17.43
CA ALA A 234 31.86 -2.11 16.14
C ALA A 234 31.43 -0.64 16.11
N ILE A 235 30.70 -0.19 17.13
CA ILE A 235 30.14 1.18 17.16
C ILE A 235 31.18 2.27 17.39
N ARG A 236 32.39 1.89 17.85
CA ARG A 236 33.53 2.80 18.01
C ARG A 236 34.39 2.90 16.75
N ALA A 237 34.16 2.05 15.74
CA ALA A 237 34.89 2.08 14.48
C ALA A 237 34.36 3.19 13.56
N ALA A 238 35.21 3.67 12.63
CA ALA A 238 34.89 4.79 11.73
C ALA A 238 33.86 4.48 10.63
N ASN A 239 33.36 3.25 10.53
CA ASN A 239 32.45 2.81 9.47
C ASN A 239 31.00 2.78 9.98
N SER A 240 30.42 3.94 10.31
CA SER A 240 28.98 4.04 10.55
C SER A 240 28.20 3.97 9.24
N ILE A 241 27.07 3.26 9.29
CA ILE A 241 26.11 3.22 8.18
C ILE A 241 25.30 4.50 8.18
N TYR A 242 24.91 4.94 9.37
CA TYR A 242 24.10 6.14 9.53
C TYR A 242 24.42 6.82 10.85
N THR A 243 24.61 8.13 10.77
CA THR A 243 24.76 9.01 11.93
C THR A 243 23.94 10.26 11.69
N THR A 244 23.14 10.67 12.67
CA THR A 244 22.31 11.89 12.59
C THR A 244 22.11 12.50 13.97
N THR A 245 21.76 13.78 14.02
CA THR A 245 21.42 14.48 15.26
C THR A 245 19.95 14.91 15.26
N THR A 246 19.31 14.85 16.42
CA THR A 246 17.90 15.24 16.58
C THR A 246 17.63 15.72 18.00
N SER A 247 16.69 16.65 18.17
CA SER A 247 16.14 17.02 19.48
C SER A 247 14.96 16.14 19.90
N ALA A 248 14.42 15.33 18.98
CA ALA A 248 13.34 14.39 19.27
C ALA A 248 13.87 13.17 20.06
N THR A 249 12.98 12.50 20.78
CA THR A 249 13.30 11.25 21.52
C THR A 249 13.01 9.98 20.71
N SER A 250 12.83 10.14 19.40
CA SER A 250 12.63 9.07 18.45
C SER A 250 13.18 9.47 17.08
N LEU A 251 13.48 8.44 16.27
CA LEU A 251 13.96 8.56 14.90
C LEU A 251 13.24 7.51 14.05
N ASN A 252 12.66 7.95 12.94
CA ASN A 252 12.17 7.02 11.92
C ASN A 252 13.27 6.80 10.87
N TYR A 253 13.68 5.54 10.71
CA TYR A 253 14.63 5.10 9.68
C TYR A 253 13.84 4.51 8.52
N GLY A 254 13.62 5.33 7.49
CA GLY A 254 12.71 5.07 6.39
C GLY A 254 13.42 4.84 5.05
N ILE A 255 12.80 5.35 3.98
CA ILE A 255 13.18 5.12 2.58
C ILE A 255 14.34 6.00 2.09
N ILE A 256 14.67 7.07 2.81
CA ILE A 256 15.75 7.99 2.41
C ILE A 256 17.08 7.65 3.07
N GLU A 257 17.03 6.85 4.14
CA GLU A 257 18.19 6.31 4.84
C GLU A 257 18.79 5.10 4.09
N PRO A 258 20.08 4.77 4.34
CA PRO A 258 20.71 3.60 3.71
C PRO A 258 19.92 2.31 3.95
N LEU A 259 19.72 1.51 2.90
CA LEU A 259 18.97 0.27 2.99
C LEU A 259 19.71 -0.75 3.87
N LEU A 260 19.01 -1.32 4.86
CA LEU A 260 19.52 -2.42 5.66
C LEU A 260 19.32 -3.74 4.92
N ILE A 261 20.30 -4.63 5.04
CA ILE A 261 20.27 -5.97 4.44
C ILE A 261 19.60 -6.95 5.41
N PRO A 262 18.52 -7.64 5.02
CA PRO A 262 17.86 -8.65 5.83
C PRO A 262 18.77 -9.82 6.19
N GLY A 263 18.56 -10.37 7.40
CA GLY A 263 19.40 -11.38 8.02
C GLY A 263 20.67 -10.86 8.69
N ARG A 264 21.04 -9.58 8.47
CA ARG A 264 22.21 -8.99 9.12
C ARG A 264 21.86 -8.42 10.49
N LYS A 265 22.85 -8.41 11.38
CA LYS A 265 22.77 -7.77 12.69
C LYS A 265 23.39 -6.38 12.66
N TYR A 266 22.74 -5.47 13.34
CA TYR A 266 23.15 -4.07 13.45
C TYR A 266 23.24 -3.70 14.92
N ALA A 267 24.14 -2.78 15.23
CA ALA A 267 24.24 -2.18 16.55
C ALA A 267 24.01 -0.68 16.45
N PHE A 268 23.30 -0.12 17.42
CA PHE A 268 23.06 1.31 17.50
C PHE A 268 23.25 1.83 18.92
N ARG A 269 23.49 3.13 19.02
CA ARG A 269 23.70 3.84 20.27
C ARG A 269 23.21 5.27 20.14
N ILE A 270 22.70 5.79 21.25
CA ILE A 270 22.26 7.18 21.38
C ILE A 270 23.25 7.92 22.29
N ARG A 271 23.62 9.13 21.93
CA ARG A 271 24.39 10.03 22.80
C ARG A 271 23.58 11.29 23.08
N ALA A 272 23.23 11.53 24.34
CA ALA A 272 22.69 12.82 24.76
C ALA A 272 23.83 13.81 25.05
N TYR A 273 23.77 15.01 24.53
CA TYR A 273 24.75 16.06 24.84
C TYR A 273 24.05 17.42 24.95
N ASP A 274 24.65 18.32 25.72
CA ASP A 274 24.22 19.71 25.75
C ASP A 274 24.83 20.46 24.57
N VAL A 275 24.01 21.21 23.81
CA VAL A 275 24.50 21.99 22.65
C VAL A 275 25.54 23.05 23.02
N SER A 276 25.59 23.48 24.29
CA SER A 276 26.63 24.42 24.77
C SER A 276 27.94 23.71 25.13
N GLY A 277 28.05 22.40 24.90
CA GLY A 277 29.26 21.60 25.12
C GLY A 277 29.52 21.23 26.58
N LYS A 278 28.55 21.41 27.48
CA LYS A 278 28.72 21.11 28.91
C LYS A 278 28.67 19.61 29.17
N ASP A 279 29.56 19.12 30.03
CA ASP A 279 29.61 17.73 30.45
C ASP A 279 28.57 17.46 31.56
N LEU A 280 27.31 17.27 31.14
CA LEU A 280 26.17 17.12 32.05
C LEU A 280 25.67 15.68 32.18
N PHE A 281 26.32 14.71 31.53
CA PHE A 281 25.83 13.33 31.46
C PHE A 281 26.90 12.32 31.89
N LYS A 282 26.49 11.31 32.66
CA LYS A 282 27.32 10.14 32.93
C LYS A 282 27.67 9.44 31.62
N ASN A 283 28.84 8.81 31.57
CA ASN A 283 29.33 8.11 30.39
C ASN A 283 29.32 8.98 29.11
N ASN A 284 29.59 10.30 29.25
CA ASN A 284 29.54 11.28 28.16
C ASN A 284 28.22 11.27 27.37
N GLY A 285 27.12 10.87 28.02
CA GLY A 285 25.77 10.81 27.46
C GLY A 285 25.47 9.59 26.60
N TYR A 286 26.41 8.66 26.46
CA TYR A 286 26.21 7.44 25.68
C TYR A 286 25.30 6.46 26.42
N SER A 287 24.24 6.03 25.73
CA SER A 287 23.44 4.87 26.10
C SER A 287 24.26 3.59 26.03
N GLU A 288 23.68 2.50 26.52
CA GLU A 288 24.13 1.16 26.14
C GLU A 288 24.01 0.95 24.63
N VAL A 289 24.78 -0.01 24.11
CA VAL A 289 24.72 -0.41 22.69
C VAL A 289 23.66 -1.49 22.55
N ASN A 290 22.58 -1.19 21.85
CA ASN A 290 21.57 -2.20 21.50
C ASN A 290 21.91 -2.84 20.17
N VAL A 291 21.64 -4.13 20.09
CA VAL A 291 21.76 -4.93 18.86
C VAL A 291 20.37 -5.32 18.39
N PHE A 292 20.15 -5.35 17.08
CA PHE A 292 18.96 -5.96 16.50
C PHE A 292 19.33 -6.70 15.22
N GLN A 293 18.51 -7.68 14.84
CA GLN A 293 18.57 -8.32 13.53
C GLN A 293 17.48 -7.70 12.64
N PHE A 294 17.85 -7.31 11.43
CA PHE A 294 16.88 -6.82 10.45
C PHE A 294 16.38 -8.01 9.63
N GLY A 295 15.10 -8.37 9.74
CA GLY A 295 14.47 -9.46 9.01
C GLY A 295 15.17 -10.82 9.11
N ASP A 296 14.79 -11.73 8.22
CA ASP A 296 15.49 -12.98 7.99
C ASP A 296 16.36 -12.89 6.73
N ALA A 297 17.47 -13.65 6.72
CA ALA A 297 18.35 -13.67 5.55
C ALA A 297 17.59 -14.19 4.33
N CYS A 298 17.75 -13.52 3.19
CA CYS A 298 17.21 -14.05 1.94
C CYS A 298 18.05 -15.26 1.51
N VAL A 299 17.54 -16.48 1.72
CA VAL A 299 18.26 -17.73 1.46
C VAL A 299 18.00 -18.25 0.04
N ALA A 300 18.81 -19.19 -0.45
CA ALA A 300 18.52 -19.88 -1.70
C ALA A 300 17.31 -20.83 -1.53
N PRO A 301 16.44 -20.97 -2.55
CA PRO A 301 15.35 -21.94 -2.52
C PRO A 301 15.86 -23.38 -2.30
N LEU A 302 15.16 -24.11 -1.45
CA LEU A 302 15.48 -25.50 -1.11
C LEU A 302 14.75 -26.49 -2.03
N LYS A 303 15.25 -27.74 -2.07
CA LYS A 303 14.67 -28.87 -2.84
C LYS A 303 14.34 -28.52 -4.30
N VAL A 304 15.18 -27.70 -4.93
CA VAL A 304 15.01 -27.35 -6.35
C VAL A 304 15.17 -28.60 -7.20
N LYS A 305 14.14 -28.92 -7.98
CA LYS A 305 14.10 -30.07 -8.87
C LYS A 305 13.49 -29.72 -10.21
N ALA A 306 13.87 -30.49 -11.22
CA ALA A 306 13.35 -30.40 -12.57
C ALA A 306 12.79 -31.76 -12.98
N ASP A 307 11.49 -31.80 -13.24
CA ASP A 307 10.78 -32.97 -13.73
C ASP A 307 10.55 -32.80 -15.25
N PRO A 308 11.32 -33.48 -16.12
CA PRO A 308 11.10 -33.41 -17.57
C PRO A 308 9.74 -34.04 -17.90
N LEU A 309 8.84 -33.26 -18.51
CA LEU A 309 7.48 -33.71 -18.79
C LEU A 309 7.39 -34.44 -20.13
N ASP A 310 8.11 -33.92 -21.13
CA ASP A 310 8.14 -34.41 -22.51
C ASP A 310 9.39 -33.81 -23.22
N PRO A 311 9.67 -34.15 -24.50
CA PRO A 311 10.87 -33.67 -25.19
C PRO A 311 11.04 -32.14 -25.26
N VAL A 312 10.00 -31.34 -25.00
CA VAL A 312 10.02 -29.89 -25.23
C VAL A 312 9.57 -29.08 -24.00
N ARG A 313 9.24 -29.73 -22.87
CA ARG A 313 8.85 -29.07 -21.61
C ARG A 313 9.49 -29.69 -20.37
N ILE A 314 9.86 -28.82 -19.43
CA ILE A 314 10.35 -29.22 -18.10
C ILE A 314 9.57 -28.45 -17.02
N LYS A 315 9.13 -29.14 -15.97
CA LYS A 315 8.61 -28.50 -14.76
C LYS A 315 9.72 -28.31 -13.74
N PHE A 316 10.03 -27.07 -13.42
CA PHE A 316 10.90 -26.72 -12.29
C PHE A 316 10.05 -26.48 -11.06
N SER A 317 10.49 -26.96 -9.90
CA SER A 317 9.82 -26.75 -8.62
C SER A 317 10.81 -26.73 -7.47
N TRP A 318 10.44 -26.07 -6.38
CA TRP A 318 11.24 -25.93 -5.17
C TRP A 318 10.33 -25.92 -3.94
N GLU A 319 10.91 -25.99 -2.76
CA GLU A 319 10.18 -25.90 -1.49
C GLU A 319 9.87 -24.44 -1.18
N GLN A 320 8.60 -24.14 -0.88
CA GLN A 320 8.18 -22.80 -0.47
C GLN A 320 8.76 -22.46 0.90
N GLN A 321 9.35 -21.26 1.02
CA GLN A 321 9.87 -20.73 2.27
C GLN A 321 9.25 -19.35 2.53
N ASP A 322 8.83 -19.09 3.77
CA ASP A 322 8.09 -17.86 4.15
C ASP A 322 8.89 -16.56 3.91
N VAL A 323 10.21 -16.66 3.76
CA VAL A 323 11.08 -15.51 3.49
C VAL A 323 10.99 -15.01 2.05
N HIS A 324 10.52 -15.84 1.11
CA HIS A 324 10.48 -15.52 -0.32
C HIS A 324 9.12 -14.96 -0.74
N THR A 325 9.15 -13.79 -1.36
CA THR A 325 8.01 -13.11 -1.98
C THR A 325 7.84 -13.45 -3.46
N SER A 326 8.94 -13.82 -4.14
CA SER A 326 8.95 -14.33 -5.51
C SER A 326 10.27 -15.06 -5.77
N TYR A 327 10.48 -15.56 -6.99
CA TYR A 327 11.63 -16.36 -7.40
C TYR A 327 12.07 -15.97 -8.81
N SER A 328 13.33 -16.26 -9.13
CA SER A 328 13.88 -16.17 -10.48
C SER A 328 14.56 -17.47 -10.85
N LEU A 329 14.00 -18.16 -11.85
CA LEU A 329 14.57 -19.36 -12.45
C LEU A 329 15.48 -18.93 -13.60
N GLU A 330 16.73 -19.38 -13.57
CA GLU A 330 17.62 -19.34 -14.72
C GLU A 330 17.86 -20.74 -15.25
N PHE A 331 17.77 -20.91 -16.57
CA PHE A 331 18.11 -22.15 -17.24
C PHE A 331 18.85 -21.86 -18.57
N ARG A 332 19.67 -22.81 -19.02
CA ARG A 332 20.35 -22.73 -20.31
C ARG A 332 20.69 -24.12 -20.82
N LYS A 333 20.90 -24.24 -22.12
CA LYS A 333 21.44 -25.48 -22.69
C LYS A 333 22.86 -25.70 -22.18
N GLU A 334 23.18 -26.93 -21.79
CA GLU A 334 24.52 -27.27 -21.31
C GLU A 334 25.60 -26.90 -22.35
N GLY A 335 26.63 -26.18 -21.90
CA GLY A 335 27.72 -25.70 -22.76
C GLY A 335 27.48 -24.34 -23.42
N THR A 336 26.34 -23.67 -23.20
CA THR A 336 26.14 -22.27 -23.62
C THR A 336 26.48 -21.28 -22.50
N SER A 337 26.75 -20.02 -22.86
CA SER A 337 27.08 -18.96 -21.89
C SER A 337 25.88 -18.10 -21.49
N THR A 338 24.81 -18.10 -22.28
CA THR A 338 23.64 -17.25 -22.11
C THR A 338 22.57 -17.95 -21.28
N TRP A 339 22.18 -17.34 -20.17
CA TRP A 339 21.08 -17.79 -19.32
C TRP A 339 19.74 -17.21 -19.80
N GLU A 340 18.73 -18.06 -19.89
CA GLU A 340 17.33 -17.67 -20.02
C GLU A 340 16.74 -17.55 -18.61
N GLN A 341 16.02 -16.46 -18.32
CA GLN A 341 15.50 -16.16 -16.98
C GLN A 341 13.97 -16.06 -16.99
N GLN A 342 13.32 -16.61 -15.97
CA GLN A 342 11.89 -16.46 -15.70
C GLN A 342 11.64 -16.02 -14.26
N ASN A 343 10.79 -15.00 -14.07
CA ASN A 343 10.33 -14.60 -12.75
C ASN A 343 9.04 -15.35 -12.40
N VAL A 344 8.98 -15.92 -11.20
CA VAL A 344 7.94 -16.84 -10.76
C VAL A 344 7.49 -16.43 -9.36
N ILE A 345 6.19 -16.30 -9.12
CA ILE A 345 5.66 -15.95 -7.78
C ILE A 345 5.41 -17.21 -6.95
N ASN A 346 5.04 -18.31 -7.61
CA ASN A 346 4.77 -19.60 -6.98
C ASN A 346 6.05 -20.43 -6.83
N ASP A 347 5.94 -21.57 -6.16
CA ASP A 347 7.02 -22.53 -5.88
C ASP A 347 7.32 -23.49 -7.06
N ALA A 348 6.66 -23.31 -8.21
CA ALA A 348 6.87 -24.09 -9.41
C ALA A 348 6.54 -23.33 -10.70
N VAL A 349 7.20 -23.73 -11.79
CA VAL A 349 6.97 -23.21 -13.15
C VAL A 349 7.21 -24.29 -14.20
N ILE A 350 6.45 -24.24 -15.30
CA ILE A 350 6.68 -25.11 -16.47
C ILE A 350 7.30 -24.27 -17.57
N VAL A 351 8.47 -24.67 -18.05
CA VAL A 351 9.20 -24.02 -19.15
C VAL A 351 8.96 -24.80 -20.44
N PRO A 352 8.27 -24.22 -21.43
CA PRO A 352 8.10 -24.81 -22.75
C PRO A 352 9.15 -24.34 -23.77
N GLY A 353 9.21 -25.05 -24.90
CA GLY A 353 9.97 -24.64 -26.09
C GLY A 353 11.41 -25.17 -26.10
N LEU A 354 11.70 -26.17 -25.27
CA LEU A 354 13.02 -26.77 -25.13
C LEU A 354 13.30 -27.75 -26.29
N GLN A 355 14.56 -28.07 -26.52
CA GLN A 355 14.95 -29.06 -27.52
C GLN A 355 14.86 -30.46 -26.91
N GLY A 356 14.34 -31.43 -27.67
CA GLY A 356 14.35 -32.85 -27.29
C GLY A 356 15.77 -33.40 -27.19
N ASN A 357 15.93 -34.44 -26.36
CA ASN A 357 17.22 -35.09 -26.12
C ASN A 357 18.36 -34.12 -25.77
N THR A 358 18.06 -33.08 -24.98
CA THR A 358 19.00 -31.99 -24.69
C THR A 358 19.15 -31.77 -23.20
N THR A 359 20.40 -31.70 -22.72
CA THR A 359 20.72 -31.34 -21.34
C THR A 359 20.60 -29.83 -21.13
N TYR A 360 19.90 -29.44 -20.06
CA TYR A 360 19.79 -28.07 -19.58
C TYR A 360 20.38 -27.96 -18.18
N GLU A 361 21.17 -26.91 -17.96
CA GLU A 361 21.61 -26.43 -16.65
C GLU A 361 20.56 -25.45 -16.11
N TYR A 362 20.25 -25.53 -14.82
CA TYR A 362 19.29 -24.64 -14.17
C TYR A 362 19.67 -24.31 -12.72
N ARG A 363 19.20 -23.16 -12.25
CA ARG A 363 19.32 -22.67 -10.87
C ARG A 363 18.19 -21.70 -10.56
N VAL A 364 17.77 -21.63 -9.30
CA VAL A 364 16.68 -20.74 -8.86
C VAL A 364 17.17 -19.87 -7.73
N GLN A 365 16.87 -18.58 -7.75
CA GLN A 365 17.08 -17.67 -6.62
C GLN A 365 15.73 -17.17 -6.09
N GLY A 366 15.62 -17.01 -4.77
CA GLY A 366 14.45 -16.41 -4.14
C GLY A 366 14.61 -14.89 -4.02
N GLN A 367 13.49 -14.16 -4.04
CA GLN A 367 13.44 -12.72 -3.78
C GLN A 367 12.67 -12.45 -2.49
N CYS A 368 13.20 -11.59 -1.64
CA CYS A 368 12.63 -11.20 -0.35
C CYS A 368 12.31 -9.71 -0.39
N GLY A 369 11.13 -9.35 -0.89
CA GLY A 369 10.81 -7.98 -1.29
C GLY A 369 11.67 -7.55 -2.48
N SER A 370 12.38 -6.45 -2.35
CA SER A 370 13.32 -5.92 -3.35
C SER A 370 14.72 -6.57 -3.33
N ILE A 371 14.99 -7.49 -2.41
CA ILE A 371 16.32 -8.10 -2.25
C ILE A 371 16.37 -9.49 -2.90
N GLN A 372 17.42 -9.72 -3.70
CA GLN A 372 17.69 -11.02 -4.31
C GLN A 372 18.57 -11.87 -3.40
N GLY A 373 18.11 -13.08 -3.09
CA GLY A 373 18.89 -14.09 -2.39
C GLY A 373 19.90 -14.78 -3.32
N PRO A 374 20.79 -15.63 -2.78
CA PRO A 374 21.69 -16.42 -3.60
C PRO A 374 20.94 -17.44 -4.45
N PHE A 375 21.52 -17.81 -5.59
CA PHE A 375 21.04 -18.95 -6.39
C PHE A 375 21.20 -20.27 -5.64
N SER A 376 20.28 -21.19 -5.91
CA SER A 376 20.42 -22.60 -5.56
C SER A 376 21.67 -23.20 -6.19
N THR A 377 22.04 -24.40 -5.72
CA THR A 377 23.06 -25.20 -6.41
C THR A 377 22.67 -25.41 -7.87
N LEU A 378 23.65 -25.27 -8.76
CA LEU A 378 23.51 -25.57 -10.17
C LEU A 378 23.13 -27.04 -10.34
N ALA A 379 22.06 -27.31 -11.08
CA ALA A 379 21.59 -28.66 -11.37
C ALA A 379 21.34 -28.84 -12.86
N THR A 380 21.22 -30.09 -13.31
CA THR A 380 21.03 -30.45 -14.72
C THR A 380 19.83 -31.35 -14.91
N VAL A 381 19.18 -31.23 -16.06
CA VAL A 381 18.03 -32.06 -16.46
C VAL A 381 18.09 -32.33 -17.95
N ILE A 382 17.72 -33.53 -18.38
CA ILE A 382 17.72 -33.93 -19.79
C ILE A 382 16.28 -34.10 -20.25
N THR A 383 15.92 -33.43 -21.35
CA THR A 383 14.64 -33.67 -22.01
C THR A 383 14.64 -35.04 -22.71
N PRO A 384 13.53 -35.79 -22.68
CA PRO A 384 13.40 -37.05 -23.43
C PRO A 384 13.64 -36.86 -24.93
N ALA A 385 13.99 -37.95 -25.62
CA ALA A 385 14.13 -37.92 -27.08
C ALA A 385 12.78 -37.72 -27.77
N SER A 386 12.76 -36.89 -28.81
CA SER A 386 11.59 -36.74 -29.68
C SER A 386 11.41 -38.01 -30.51
N ASP A 387 10.24 -38.64 -30.41
CA ASP A 387 9.94 -39.85 -31.17
C ASP A 387 9.66 -39.49 -32.63
N THR A 388 10.71 -39.44 -33.45
CA THR A 388 10.61 -39.12 -34.88
C THR A 388 10.17 -40.35 -35.67
N SER A 389 8.93 -40.80 -35.49
CA SER A 389 8.29 -41.60 -36.53
C SER A 389 7.85 -40.62 -37.63
N ALA A 390 8.51 -40.70 -38.78
CA ALA A 390 8.18 -39.86 -39.93
C ALA A 390 6.73 -40.10 -40.33
N PHE A 391 5.91 -39.04 -40.28
CA PHE A 391 4.54 -39.07 -40.74
C PHE A 391 4.50 -39.45 -42.23
N VAL A 392 4.13 -40.69 -42.54
CA VAL A 392 3.92 -41.19 -43.91
C VAL A 392 2.44 -41.16 -44.22
N CYS A 393 2.03 -40.23 -45.09
CA CYS A 393 0.66 -40.10 -45.54
C CYS A 393 0.21 -41.37 -46.30
N GLY A 394 -0.86 -42.02 -45.85
CA GLY A 394 -1.41 -43.24 -46.46
C GLY A 394 -0.97 -44.56 -45.85
N ALA A 395 -0.18 -44.56 -44.76
CA ALA A 395 0.03 -45.77 -43.98
C ALA A 395 -1.26 -46.18 -43.25
N PRO A 396 -1.60 -47.48 -43.17
CA PRO A 396 -2.71 -47.95 -42.36
C PRO A 396 -2.54 -47.43 -40.92
N VAL A 397 -3.60 -46.86 -40.35
CA VAL A 397 -3.60 -46.47 -38.94
C VAL A 397 -3.35 -47.76 -38.13
N PRO A 398 -2.28 -47.85 -37.31
CA PRO A 398 -2.12 -48.99 -36.41
C PRO A 398 -3.35 -49.04 -35.51
N GLU A 399 -3.99 -50.19 -35.39
CA GLU A 399 -5.01 -50.39 -34.35
C GLU A 399 -4.33 -50.20 -32.99
N ILE A 400 -4.55 -49.04 -32.37
CA ILE A 400 -4.08 -48.78 -31.02
C ILE A 400 -5.08 -49.44 -30.08
N GLU A 401 -4.71 -50.56 -29.46
CA GLU A 401 -5.43 -51.06 -28.29
C GLU A 401 -5.24 -50.06 -27.14
N ILE A 402 -6.27 -49.26 -26.86
CA ILE A 402 -6.26 -48.31 -25.75
C ILE A 402 -6.74 -49.03 -24.49
N ASN A 403 -5.90 -49.12 -23.46
CA ASN A 403 -6.29 -49.61 -22.14
C ASN A 403 -7.45 -48.76 -21.59
N THR A 404 -8.59 -49.39 -21.28
CA THR A 404 -9.81 -48.73 -20.80
C THR A 404 -9.96 -48.75 -19.27
N THR A 405 -8.92 -49.19 -18.55
CA THR A 405 -8.90 -49.18 -17.08
C THR A 405 -8.93 -47.72 -16.61
N PRO A 406 -10.00 -47.28 -15.92
CA PRO A 406 -10.12 -45.89 -15.48
C PRO A 406 -8.99 -45.48 -14.53
N LEU A 407 -8.65 -44.19 -14.55
CA LEU A 407 -7.67 -43.60 -13.63
C LEU A 407 -8.07 -43.87 -12.16
N ASP A 408 -7.13 -44.35 -11.34
CA ASP A 408 -7.36 -44.73 -9.92
C ASP A 408 -7.59 -43.52 -8.99
N ARG A 409 -7.62 -42.32 -9.55
CA ARG A 409 -7.84 -41.04 -8.86
C ARG A 409 -8.67 -40.12 -9.75
N ASP A 410 -9.28 -39.11 -9.14
CA ASP A 410 -9.91 -38.06 -9.93
C ASP A 410 -8.89 -37.27 -10.75
N LEU A 411 -9.32 -36.87 -11.95
CA LEU A 411 -8.63 -35.88 -12.77
C LEU A 411 -8.65 -34.53 -12.03
N ARG A 412 -7.58 -33.74 -12.14
CA ARG A 412 -7.39 -32.47 -11.43
C ARG A 412 -7.08 -31.35 -12.40
N LEU A 413 -7.30 -30.10 -11.98
CA LEU A 413 -6.80 -28.94 -12.72
C LEU A 413 -5.29 -29.05 -12.93
N LEU A 414 -4.83 -28.63 -14.11
CA LEU A 414 -3.44 -28.72 -14.60
C LEU A 414 -2.92 -30.14 -14.88
N ASP A 415 -3.72 -31.21 -14.71
CA ASP A 415 -3.37 -32.52 -15.26
C ASP A 415 -3.20 -32.41 -16.79
N ILE A 416 -2.33 -33.25 -17.36
CA ILE A 416 -2.08 -33.30 -18.81
C ILE A 416 -2.63 -34.62 -19.35
N ILE A 417 -3.68 -34.53 -20.17
CA ILE A 417 -4.31 -35.69 -20.78
C ILE A 417 -3.86 -35.85 -22.23
N LYS A 418 -3.75 -37.09 -22.71
CA LYS A 418 -3.37 -37.42 -24.09
C LYS A 418 -4.59 -37.74 -24.94
N THR A 419 -4.77 -37.02 -26.05
CA THR A 419 -5.87 -37.19 -27.00
C THR A 419 -5.28 -37.42 -28.41
N ALA A 420 -5.37 -38.64 -28.94
CA ALA A 420 -4.62 -39.05 -30.14
C ALA A 420 -3.11 -38.72 -30.00
N ASP A 421 -2.60 -37.77 -30.78
CA ASP A 421 -1.19 -37.32 -30.81
C ASP A 421 -0.96 -35.98 -30.06
N PHE A 422 -1.98 -35.45 -29.41
CA PHE A 422 -1.92 -34.14 -28.73
C PHE A 422 -2.01 -34.27 -27.21
N GLU A 423 -1.31 -33.39 -26.52
CA GLU A 423 -1.36 -33.27 -25.06
C GLU A 423 -2.19 -32.05 -24.65
N VAL A 424 -3.15 -32.24 -23.75
CA VAL A 424 -4.08 -31.20 -23.30
C VAL A 424 -3.87 -30.92 -21.83
N ILE A 425 -3.48 -29.68 -21.49
CA ILE A 425 -3.44 -29.21 -20.10
C ILE A 425 -4.85 -28.81 -19.67
N ILE A 426 -5.36 -29.39 -18.59
CA ILE A 426 -6.67 -29.05 -18.04
C ILE A 426 -6.62 -27.67 -17.36
N THR A 427 -7.47 -26.75 -17.79
CA THR A 427 -7.55 -25.37 -17.23
C THR A 427 -8.88 -25.09 -16.53
N ASP A 428 -9.89 -25.92 -16.78
CA ASP A 428 -11.17 -25.94 -16.08
C ASP A 428 -11.67 -27.39 -16.06
N LEU A 429 -12.26 -27.83 -14.95
CA LEU A 429 -12.63 -29.24 -14.76
C LEU A 429 -13.85 -29.37 -13.86
N THR A 430 -14.83 -30.13 -14.34
CA THR A 430 -16.00 -30.57 -13.58
C THR A 430 -16.14 -32.08 -13.75
N ALA A 431 -16.21 -32.82 -12.63
CA ALA A 431 -16.54 -34.24 -12.65
C ALA A 431 -18.05 -34.42 -12.83
N ASN A 432 -18.46 -35.35 -13.70
CA ASN A 432 -19.87 -35.64 -13.95
C ASN A 432 -20.45 -36.68 -12.96
N GLY A 433 -19.64 -37.24 -12.07
CA GLY A 433 -20.05 -38.21 -11.03
C GLY A 433 -20.13 -39.68 -11.50
N ASP A 434 -19.97 -39.96 -12.79
CA ASP A 434 -19.97 -41.31 -13.40
C ASP A 434 -18.56 -41.79 -13.83
N GLY A 435 -17.52 -41.11 -13.32
CA GLY A 435 -16.13 -41.29 -13.75
C GLY A 435 -15.76 -40.59 -15.07
N SER A 436 -16.64 -39.78 -15.65
CA SER A 436 -16.32 -38.87 -16.76
C SER A 436 -16.14 -37.42 -16.30
N TYR A 437 -15.45 -36.64 -17.13
CA TYR A 437 -15.12 -35.24 -16.86
C TYR A 437 -15.50 -34.33 -18.03
N LYS A 438 -15.87 -33.08 -17.72
CA LYS A 438 -16.07 -31.99 -18.68
C LYS A 438 -15.32 -30.74 -18.25
N GLY A 439 -14.93 -29.90 -19.19
CA GLY A 439 -14.16 -28.70 -18.88
C GLY A 439 -13.44 -28.09 -20.07
N THR A 440 -12.44 -27.26 -19.80
CA THR A 440 -11.60 -26.63 -20.83
C THR A 440 -10.13 -26.89 -20.56
N GLY A 441 -9.33 -26.85 -21.63
CA GLY A 441 -7.89 -27.06 -21.55
C GLY A 441 -7.14 -26.37 -22.68
N ARG A 442 -5.82 -26.57 -22.72
CA ARG A 442 -4.93 -26.13 -23.81
C ARG A 442 -4.24 -27.33 -24.43
N ALA A 443 -4.59 -27.65 -25.68
CA ALA A 443 -3.88 -28.62 -26.50
C ALA A 443 -2.56 -28.03 -27.00
N MET A 444 -1.46 -28.67 -26.67
CA MET A 444 -0.12 -28.27 -27.08
C MET A 444 0.22 -28.90 -28.42
N VAL A 445 0.65 -28.09 -29.39
CA VAL A 445 1.04 -28.56 -30.74
C VAL A 445 2.56 -28.75 -30.80
N PRO A 446 3.09 -29.99 -30.81
CA PRO A 446 4.52 -30.24 -30.61
C PRO A 446 5.42 -29.65 -31.71
N TRP A 447 4.93 -29.55 -32.94
CA TRP A 447 5.67 -29.05 -34.11
C TRP A 447 5.51 -27.55 -34.37
N PHE A 448 4.71 -26.84 -33.57
CA PHE A 448 4.52 -25.39 -33.68
C PHE A 448 4.94 -24.67 -32.40
N LYS A 449 6.20 -24.89 -31.97
CA LYS A 449 6.79 -24.31 -30.75
C LYS A 449 5.87 -24.38 -29.51
N LEU A 450 5.06 -25.44 -29.39
CA LEU A 450 4.06 -25.61 -28.31
C LEU A 450 3.00 -24.50 -28.21
N ALA A 451 2.57 -23.92 -29.33
CA ALA A 451 1.41 -23.03 -29.29
C ALA A 451 0.21 -23.77 -28.68
N GLY A 452 -0.33 -23.21 -27.61
CA GLY A 452 -1.46 -23.79 -26.87
C GLY A 452 -2.78 -23.41 -27.53
N ILE A 453 -3.42 -24.37 -28.17
CA ILE A 453 -4.76 -24.23 -28.75
C ILE A 453 -5.77 -24.49 -27.64
N ARG A 454 -6.68 -23.55 -27.38
CA ARG A 454 -7.75 -23.78 -26.40
C ARG A 454 -8.67 -24.89 -26.89
N VAL A 455 -9.00 -25.83 -26.01
CA VAL A 455 -9.90 -26.95 -26.27
C VAL A 455 -10.97 -27.02 -25.19
N LYS A 456 -12.16 -27.49 -25.54
CA LYS A 456 -13.22 -27.88 -24.64
C LYS A 456 -13.39 -29.38 -24.74
N PHE A 457 -13.52 -30.05 -23.61
CA PHE A 457 -13.78 -31.48 -23.59
C PHE A 457 -15.05 -31.77 -22.81
N SER A 458 -15.76 -32.82 -23.22
CA SER A 458 -17.01 -33.27 -22.62
C SER A 458 -17.02 -34.79 -22.53
N ASP A 459 -17.46 -35.29 -21.38
CA ASP A 459 -17.65 -36.70 -21.06
C ASP A 459 -16.39 -37.55 -21.28
N ILE A 460 -15.21 -36.95 -21.07
CA ILE A 460 -13.95 -37.66 -21.22
C ILE A 460 -13.77 -38.68 -20.10
N LYS A 461 -13.39 -39.90 -20.46
CA LYS A 461 -12.85 -40.89 -19.52
C LYS A 461 -11.39 -41.09 -19.83
N VAL A 462 -10.60 -41.06 -18.77
CA VAL A 462 -9.14 -41.04 -18.81
C VAL A 462 -8.64 -42.31 -18.12
N ASN A 463 -7.72 -43.02 -18.77
CA ASN A 463 -7.14 -44.23 -18.21
C ASN A 463 -5.97 -43.92 -17.26
N GLN A 464 -5.37 -44.95 -16.67
CA GLN A 464 -4.21 -44.80 -15.77
C GLN A 464 -2.99 -44.08 -16.40
N ASP A 465 -2.86 -44.08 -17.74
CA ASP A 465 -1.80 -43.40 -18.49
C ASP A 465 -2.13 -41.93 -18.84
N LEU A 466 -3.20 -41.39 -18.24
CA LEU A 466 -3.77 -40.09 -18.57
C LEU A 466 -4.22 -39.97 -20.04
N ARG A 467 -4.54 -41.08 -20.71
CA ARG A 467 -5.02 -41.10 -22.09
C ARG A 467 -6.54 -41.13 -22.15
N VAL A 468 -7.12 -40.26 -22.98
CA VAL A 468 -8.56 -40.22 -23.23
C VAL A 468 -8.94 -41.45 -24.06
N PHE A 469 -9.79 -42.31 -23.50
CA PHE A 469 -10.29 -43.52 -24.17
C PHE A 469 -11.79 -43.46 -24.47
N SER A 470 -12.49 -42.44 -23.96
CA SER A 470 -13.89 -42.15 -24.23
C SER A 470 -14.16 -40.66 -24.04
N GLY A 471 -15.23 -40.13 -24.65
CA GLY A 471 -15.60 -38.71 -24.65
C GLY A 471 -15.04 -37.92 -25.81
N ASN A 472 -15.29 -36.61 -25.82
CA ASN A 472 -14.94 -35.74 -26.94
C ASN A 472 -14.04 -34.58 -26.49
N VAL A 473 -13.02 -34.27 -27.30
CA VAL A 473 -12.17 -33.10 -27.13
C VAL A 473 -12.21 -32.30 -28.42
N THR A 474 -12.68 -31.06 -28.31
CA THR A 474 -12.90 -30.16 -29.45
C THR A 474 -12.11 -28.89 -29.25
N THR A 475 -11.49 -28.39 -30.32
CA THR A 475 -10.85 -27.07 -30.27
C THR A 475 -11.90 -25.97 -30.10
N ILE A 476 -11.65 -25.04 -29.19
CA ILE A 476 -12.46 -23.82 -29.03
C ILE A 476 -12.04 -22.89 -30.17
N TYR A 477 -12.75 -23.03 -31.30
CA TYR A 477 -12.63 -22.12 -32.42
C TYR A 477 -12.98 -20.69 -31.99
N SER A 478 -12.06 -19.76 -32.21
CA SER A 478 -12.31 -18.32 -32.09
C SER A 478 -12.05 -17.69 -33.44
N LYS A 479 -13.09 -17.08 -34.01
CA LYS A 479 -13.02 -16.25 -35.22
C LYS A 479 -12.16 -14.98 -35.02
N ASP A 480 -11.71 -14.70 -33.79
CA ASP A 480 -10.83 -13.59 -33.38
C ASP A 480 -9.43 -14.05 -32.93
N SER A 481 -9.14 -15.33 -33.07
CA SER A 481 -7.76 -15.78 -32.96
C SER A 481 -6.96 -15.10 -34.07
N ARG A 482 -5.88 -14.41 -33.69
CA ARG A 482 -4.95 -13.72 -34.62
C ARG A 482 -4.26 -14.68 -35.61
N PHE A 483 -4.55 -15.98 -35.52
CA PHE A 483 -4.09 -17.06 -36.39
C PHE A 483 -5.12 -17.50 -37.45
N VAL A 484 -6.30 -16.86 -37.59
CA VAL A 484 -7.34 -17.29 -38.54
C VAL A 484 -7.85 -16.13 -39.40
N LEU A 485 -7.87 -16.33 -40.72
CA LEU A 485 -8.37 -15.36 -41.68
C LEU A 485 -8.97 -16.14 -42.88
N SER A 486 -10.19 -15.74 -43.25
CA SER A 486 -11.28 -16.41 -44.02
C SER A 486 -11.14 -16.56 -45.54
N ALA A 487 -11.57 -17.69 -46.12
CA ALA A 487 -12.09 -17.72 -47.51
C ALA A 487 -13.23 -18.74 -47.66
N ASP A 488 -14.08 -18.48 -48.63
CA ASP A 488 -15.54 -18.64 -48.64
C ASP A 488 -16.02 -19.79 -49.57
N LEU A 489 -17.33 -20.10 -49.49
CA LEU A 489 -18.17 -20.98 -50.35
C LEU A 489 -18.13 -22.48 -50.01
N SER A 490 -19.23 -23.22 -49.82
CA SER A 490 -20.67 -23.00 -50.00
C SER A 490 -21.46 -24.07 -49.21
N SER A 491 -22.72 -23.74 -48.92
CA SER A 491 -23.88 -24.55 -48.48
C SER A 491 -23.79 -26.09 -48.53
N ASP A 492 -24.22 -26.75 -47.45
CA ASP A 492 -25.42 -27.62 -47.41
C ASP A 492 -25.65 -28.22 -45.99
N ASP A 493 -26.78 -27.82 -45.37
CA ASP A 493 -27.81 -28.57 -44.59
C ASP A 493 -27.49 -29.87 -43.80
N PRO A 494 -28.38 -30.38 -42.91
CA PRO A 494 -29.12 -29.82 -41.77
C PRO A 494 -29.03 -30.75 -40.51
N GLU A 495 -29.85 -30.45 -39.48
CA GLU A 495 -30.32 -31.33 -38.39
C GLU A 495 -29.64 -31.29 -37.00
N ALA A 496 -30.44 -30.78 -36.06
CA ALA A 496 -30.35 -30.81 -34.60
C ALA A 496 -30.71 -32.23 -34.05
N PRO A 497 -30.73 -32.57 -32.73
CA PRO A 497 -31.29 -31.75 -31.65
C PRO A 497 -30.61 -31.77 -30.26
N ASP A 498 -31.06 -30.76 -29.51
CA ASP A 498 -31.02 -30.51 -28.08
C ASP A 498 -31.52 -31.68 -27.21
N THR A 499 -30.82 -31.94 -26.09
CA THR A 499 -31.42 -32.44 -24.85
C THR A 499 -30.75 -31.78 -23.61
N GLY A 500 -31.36 -30.70 -23.13
CA GLY A 500 -31.87 -30.60 -21.75
C GLY A 500 -30.88 -30.81 -20.59
N SER A 501 -30.48 -29.68 -19.99
CA SER A 501 -29.77 -29.53 -18.71
C SER A 501 -30.49 -30.14 -17.50
N PRO A 502 -29.80 -30.39 -16.37
CA PRO A 502 -29.81 -29.35 -15.33
C PRO A 502 -28.46 -29.19 -14.59
N THR A 503 -27.84 -28.02 -14.68
CA THR A 503 -26.78 -27.60 -13.76
C THR A 503 -27.36 -26.79 -12.61
N ALA A 504 -26.96 -27.15 -11.39
CA ALA A 504 -27.39 -26.59 -10.12
C ALA A 504 -27.17 -25.07 -10.00
N PRO A 505 -27.99 -24.36 -9.21
CA PRO A 505 -27.86 -22.92 -9.02
C PRO A 505 -26.57 -22.55 -8.27
N PRO A 506 -25.95 -21.38 -8.57
CA PRO A 506 -24.89 -20.82 -7.75
C PRO A 506 -25.43 -20.41 -6.36
N ALA A 507 -24.61 -20.61 -5.32
CA ALA A 507 -24.99 -20.39 -3.93
C ALA A 507 -25.27 -18.92 -3.62
N PHE A 508 -26.48 -18.62 -3.14
CA PHE A 508 -26.82 -17.38 -2.45
C PHE A 508 -26.09 -17.37 -1.10
N ASN A 509 -25.30 -16.33 -0.82
CA ASN A 509 -24.56 -16.21 0.45
C ASN A 509 -25.43 -15.58 1.56
N GLY A 510 -26.66 -16.07 1.68
CA GLY A 510 -27.68 -15.70 2.66
C GLY A 510 -28.65 -16.87 2.84
N MET A 511 -29.68 -16.74 3.68
CA MET A 511 -30.65 -17.83 3.88
C MET A 511 -31.74 -17.78 2.80
N ASP A 512 -31.93 -18.87 2.06
CA ASP A 512 -33.02 -19.00 1.07
C ASP A 512 -34.14 -19.85 1.66
N THR A 513 -35.36 -19.31 1.67
CA THR A 513 -36.56 -19.99 2.18
C THR A 513 -37.62 -20.05 1.08
N VAL A 514 -38.03 -21.26 0.71
CA VAL A 514 -39.07 -21.48 -0.31
C VAL A 514 -40.36 -21.89 0.37
N LEU A 515 -41.43 -21.14 0.12
CA LEU A 515 -42.77 -21.44 0.60
C LEU A 515 -43.61 -22.01 -0.54
N THR A 516 -44.30 -23.11 -0.25
CA THR A 516 -45.18 -23.81 -1.21
C THR A 516 -46.57 -23.15 -1.33
N VAL A 517 -46.77 -21.98 -0.72
CA VAL A 517 -48.00 -21.21 -0.72
C VAL A 517 -47.74 -19.79 -1.23
N PRO A 518 -48.69 -19.16 -1.94
CA PRO A 518 -48.58 -17.75 -2.33
C PRO A 518 -48.44 -16.81 -1.13
N ILE A 519 -47.72 -15.71 -1.30
CA ILE A 519 -47.51 -14.71 -0.25
C ILE A 519 -48.19 -13.40 -0.65
N THR A 520 -48.96 -12.82 0.27
CA THR A 520 -49.58 -11.51 0.10
C THR A 520 -48.73 -10.41 0.73
N ASN A 521 -48.08 -10.70 1.85
CA ASN A 521 -47.31 -9.71 2.60
C ASN A 521 -46.16 -10.34 3.41
N VAL A 522 -45.09 -9.57 3.60
CA VAL A 522 -43.93 -9.91 4.45
C VAL A 522 -43.65 -8.72 5.36
N THR A 523 -43.54 -8.96 6.67
CA THR A 523 -43.33 -7.90 7.68
C THR A 523 -42.34 -8.34 8.77
N ILE A 524 -41.79 -7.36 9.50
CA ILE A 524 -41.05 -7.59 10.75
C ILE A 524 -41.89 -7.02 11.91
N PRO A 525 -42.25 -7.82 12.94
CA PRO A 525 -43.05 -7.34 14.07
C PRO A 525 -42.36 -6.23 14.85
N SER A 526 -43.07 -5.12 15.09
CA SER A 526 -42.56 -4.04 15.95
C SER A 526 -42.38 -4.53 17.39
N GLY A 527 -41.12 -4.70 17.81
CA GLY A 527 -40.75 -5.22 19.13
C GLY A 527 -40.09 -6.61 19.11
N ASN A 528 -40.11 -7.32 17.97
CA ASN A 528 -39.38 -8.57 17.79
C ASN A 528 -38.75 -8.67 16.39
N ASN A 529 -37.51 -8.17 16.27
CA ASN A 529 -36.77 -8.16 15.00
C ASN A 529 -36.06 -9.49 14.68
N ALA A 530 -36.24 -10.53 15.51
CA ALA A 530 -35.60 -11.84 15.32
C ALA A 530 -36.37 -12.78 14.39
N VAL A 531 -37.58 -12.39 13.96
CA VAL A 531 -38.44 -13.19 13.09
C VAL A 531 -39.00 -12.36 11.93
N ILE A 532 -39.23 -13.01 10.79
CA ILE A 532 -39.95 -12.47 9.63
C ILE A 532 -41.34 -13.12 9.62
N VAL A 533 -42.40 -12.31 9.50
CA VAL A 533 -43.77 -12.80 9.41
C VAL A 533 -44.24 -12.74 7.97
N VAL A 534 -44.73 -13.87 7.47
CA VAL A 534 -45.28 -14.03 6.12
C VAL A 534 -46.78 -14.27 6.20
N THR A 535 -47.58 -13.56 5.40
CA THR A 535 -49.05 -13.71 5.34
C THR A 535 -49.51 -14.24 3.99
N THR A 536 -50.35 -15.27 3.98
CA THR A 536 -50.94 -15.85 2.76
C THR A 536 -52.21 -15.13 2.31
N PRO A 537 -52.72 -15.39 1.08
CA PRO A 537 -54.01 -14.89 0.63
C PRO A 537 -55.21 -15.32 1.48
N THR A 538 -55.09 -16.43 2.22
CA THR A 538 -56.14 -16.92 3.14
C THR A 538 -56.09 -16.24 4.52
N GLY A 539 -55.13 -15.34 4.76
CA GLY A 539 -54.94 -14.65 6.05
C GLY A 539 -54.14 -15.45 7.08
N GLN A 540 -53.59 -16.61 6.71
CA GLN A 540 -52.74 -17.41 7.59
C GLN A 540 -51.32 -16.81 7.65
N THR A 541 -50.68 -16.88 8.82
CA THR A 541 -49.34 -16.35 9.06
C THR A 541 -48.33 -17.44 9.40
N PHE A 542 -47.09 -17.24 8.94
CA PHE A 542 -45.93 -18.09 9.23
C PHE A 542 -44.78 -17.23 9.75
N GLU A 543 -44.04 -17.72 10.75
CA GLU A 543 -42.83 -17.04 11.26
C GLU A 543 -41.57 -17.75 10.76
N ILE A 544 -40.64 -16.97 10.21
CA ILE A 544 -39.33 -17.44 9.76
C ILE A 544 -38.27 -16.80 10.68
N PRO A 545 -37.49 -17.60 11.43
CA PRO A 545 -36.44 -17.07 12.29
C PRO A 545 -35.29 -16.48 11.46
N ARG A 546 -34.72 -15.36 11.91
CA ARG A 546 -33.57 -14.72 11.27
C ARG A 546 -32.27 -15.23 11.87
N GLU A 547 -31.42 -15.82 11.05
CA GLU A 547 -30.09 -16.27 11.47
C GLU A 547 -29.08 -15.13 11.57
N ARG A 548 -28.04 -15.33 12.39
CA ARG A 548 -26.96 -14.35 12.60
C ARG A 548 -25.64 -14.84 12.05
N ASN A 549 -24.80 -13.89 11.66
CA ASN A 549 -23.39 -14.10 11.37
C ASN A 549 -22.59 -14.19 12.69
N GLU A 550 -21.32 -14.62 12.61
CA GLU A 550 -20.43 -14.71 13.78
C GLU A 550 -20.18 -13.34 14.46
N ASP A 551 -20.34 -12.25 13.72
CA ASP A 551 -20.24 -10.86 14.22
C ASP A 551 -21.54 -10.35 14.90
N GLY A 552 -22.59 -11.19 14.97
CA GLY A 552 -23.88 -10.88 15.60
C GLY A 552 -24.88 -10.14 14.71
N THR A 553 -24.52 -9.75 13.48
CA THR A 553 -25.44 -9.15 12.50
C THR A 553 -26.40 -10.20 11.92
N PHE A 554 -27.61 -9.81 11.50
CA PHE A 554 -28.53 -10.75 10.85
C PHE A 554 -28.12 -11.02 9.40
N ARG A 555 -28.30 -12.26 8.94
CA ARG A 555 -28.09 -12.64 7.52
C ARG A 555 -29.22 -12.10 6.65
N ASP A 556 -28.90 -11.76 5.41
CA ASP A 556 -29.91 -11.48 4.38
C ASP A 556 -30.73 -12.75 4.13
N THR A 557 -32.05 -12.60 4.08
CA THR A 557 -32.98 -13.72 3.88
C THR A 557 -33.78 -13.48 2.62
N ARG A 558 -33.75 -14.43 1.68
CA ARG A 558 -34.60 -14.43 0.49
C ARG A 558 -35.76 -15.40 0.71
N ILE A 559 -36.97 -14.92 0.45
CA ILE A 559 -38.21 -15.69 0.53
C ILE A 559 -38.78 -15.78 -0.87
N THR A 560 -39.04 -17.00 -1.34
CA THR A 560 -39.69 -17.25 -2.65
C THR A 560 -41.01 -17.95 -2.42
N ASP A 561 -42.09 -17.45 -3.01
CA ASP A 561 -43.42 -18.08 -2.91
C ASP A 561 -43.72 -19.07 -4.05
N ALA A 562 -44.90 -19.68 -4.01
CA ALA A 562 -45.37 -20.62 -5.03
C ALA A 562 -45.55 -20.01 -6.43
N ASN A 563 -45.66 -18.69 -6.54
CA ASN A 563 -45.81 -17.97 -7.81
C ASN A 563 -44.45 -17.51 -8.38
N GLY A 564 -43.36 -17.73 -7.64
CA GLY A 564 -42.04 -17.22 -7.99
C GLY A 564 -41.83 -15.75 -7.64
N ASP A 565 -42.76 -15.15 -6.86
CA ASP A 565 -42.52 -13.83 -6.29
C ASP A 565 -41.42 -13.95 -5.23
N THR A 566 -40.55 -12.95 -5.19
CA THR A 566 -39.41 -12.94 -4.26
C THR A 566 -39.44 -11.70 -3.36
N TRP A 567 -39.12 -11.93 -2.09
CA TRP A 567 -38.90 -10.90 -1.09
C TRP A 567 -37.51 -11.08 -0.51
N THR A 568 -36.73 -10.00 -0.47
CA THR A 568 -35.44 -9.99 0.22
C THR A 568 -35.57 -9.14 1.47
N VAL A 569 -35.26 -9.74 2.62
CA VAL A 569 -35.16 -9.05 3.89
C VAL A 569 -33.68 -8.88 4.20
N SER A 570 -33.20 -7.65 4.16
CA SER A 570 -31.80 -7.32 4.44
C SER A 570 -31.47 -7.52 5.93
N SER A 571 -30.18 -7.59 6.24
CA SER A 571 -29.62 -7.56 7.59
C SER A 571 -30.21 -6.44 8.46
N GLY A 572 -30.41 -5.24 7.89
CA GLY A 572 -31.00 -4.06 8.54
C GLY A 572 -32.51 -4.13 8.78
N GLY A 573 -33.20 -5.12 8.20
CA GLY A 573 -34.66 -5.29 8.32
C GLY A 573 -35.47 -4.61 7.21
N ASP A 574 -34.81 -4.02 6.21
CA ASP A 574 -35.50 -3.50 5.02
C ASP A 574 -36.02 -4.64 4.16
N ILE A 575 -37.30 -4.54 3.80
CA ILE A 575 -38.00 -5.54 2.98
C ILE A 575 -38.11 -5.00 1.56
N GLN A 576 -37.47 -5.67 0.61
CA GLN A 576 -37.58 -5.37 -0.81
C GLN A 576 -38.37 -6.48 -1.51
N ARG A 577 -39.47 -6.10 -2.16
CA ARG A 577 -40.17 -6.99 -3.09
C ARG A 577 -39.49 -6.89 -4.45
N GLY A 578 -39.06 -8.02 -5.01
CA GLY A 578 -38.58 -8.07 -6.38
C GLY A 578 -39.67 -7.63 -7.37
N PRO A 579 -39.38 -6.82 -8.41
CA PRO A 579 -40.36 -6.48 -9.43
C PRO A 579 -40.76 -7.71 -10.28
N ASN A 580 -42.03 -7.78 -10.68
CA ASN A 580 -42.60 -8.83 -11.55
C ASN A 580 -41.68 -9.19 -12.72
N VAL A 581 -41.20 -10.43 -12.77
CA VAL A 581 -40.56 -10.99 -13.96
C VAL A 581 -41.65 -11.20 -15.01
N ALA A 582 -41.52 -10.55 -16.17
CA ALA A 582 -42.46 -10.73 -17.27
C ALA A 582 -42.56 -12.22 -17.65
N PRO A 583 -43.76 -12.72 -18.00
CA PRO A 583 -43.90 -14.10 -18.47
C PRO A 583 -42.98 -14.35 -19.67
N PRO A 584 -42.52 -15.60 -19.88
CA PRO A 584 -41.59 -15.93 -20.94
C PRO A 584 -42.10 -15.45 -22.32
N PRO A 585 -41.20 -15.04 -23.23
CA PRO A 585 -41.61 -14.55 -24.54
C PRO A 585 -42.46 -15.59 -25.30
N ALA A 586 -43.50 -15.13 -25.99
CA ALA A 586 -44.35 -15.97 -26.83
C ALA A 586 -43.53 -16.66 -27.93
N TYR A 587 -43.92 -17.90 -28.29
CA TYR A 587 -43.25 -18.67 -29.33
C TYR A 587 -43.31 -17.98 -30.69
N ALA A 588 -42.18 -17.98 -31.39
CA ALA A 588 -42.04 -17.43 -32.73
C ALA A 588 -41.64 -18.52 -33.74
N SER A 589 -41.93 -18.33 -35.03
CA SER A 589 -41.35 -19.18 -36.08
C SER A 589 -39.88 -18.80 -36.31
N ARG A 590 -39.02 -19.77 -36.67
CA ARG A 590 -37.59 -19.54 -36.94
C ARG A 590 -37.38 -18.44 -37.98
N ASP A 591 -38.15 -18.48 -39.07
CA ASP A 591 -38.09 -17.50 -40.16
C ASP A 591 -38.39 -16.06 -39.72
N SER A 592 -39.08 -15.89 -38.60
CA SER A 592 -39.39 -14.57 -38.05
C SER A 592 -38.23 -13.96 -37.23
N VAL A 593 -37.16 -14.70 -36.97
CA VAL A 593 -35.99 -14.27 -36.17
C VAL A 593 -34.87 -13.78 -37.10
N ASN A 594 -35.15 -12.72 -37.87
CA ASN A 594 -34.23 -12.15 -38.86
C ASN A 594 -33.57 -10.83 -38.41
N PHE A 595 -33.46 -10.61 -37.10
CA PHE A 595 -32.88 -9.39 -36.51
C PHE A 595 -31.92 -9.74 -35.37
N ARG A 596 -30.99 -8.83 -35.08
CA ARG A 596 -30.17 -8.85 -33.87
C ARG A 596 -30.58 -7.74 -32.90
N VAL A 597 -30.35 -7.98 -31.62
CA VAL A 597 -30.56 -7.03 -30.53
C VAL A 597 -29.21 -6.39 -30.21
N ASN A 598 -29.05 -5.11 -30.50
CA ASN A 598 -27.86 -4.35 -30.14
C ASN A 598 -28.12 -3.64 -28.81
N PHE A 599 -27.16 -3.76 -27.89
CA PHE A 599 -27.16 -2.98 -26.68
C PHE A 599 -26.45 -1.65 -26.91
N ALA A 600 -26.95 -0.58 -26.29
CA ALA A 600 -26.30 0.72 -26.29
C ALA A 600 -26.46 1.43 -24.94
N ALA A 601 -25.53 2.34 -24.68
CA ALA A 601 -25.60 3.29 -23.59
C ALA A 601 -26.96 4.03 -23.57
N LEU A 602 -27.52 4.22 -22.37
CA LEU A 602 -28.61 5.18 -22.16
C LEU A 602 -28.05 6.54 -21.81
N GLU A 603 -28.80 7.60 -22.13
CA GLU A 603 -28.41 8.99 -21.86
C GLU A 603 -28.13 9.25 -20.37
N ASN A 604 -28.91 8.62 -19.48
CA ASN A 604 -28.81 8.75 -18.03
C ASN A 604 -28.20 7.50 -17.35
N GLN A 605 -27.30 6.78 -18.02
CA GLN A 605 -26.58 5.67 -17.37
C GLN A 605 -25.59 6.21 -16.34
N TYR A 606 -25.39 5.46 -15.25
CA TYR A 606 -24.45 5.87 -14.19
C TYR A 606 -23.03 5.38 -14.45
N TYR A 607 -22.87 4.22 -15.09
CA TYR A 607 -21.57 3.58 -15.29
C TYR A 607 -21.18 3.45 -16.76
N GLY A 608 -20.00 2.91 -17.01
CA GLY A 608 -19.36 2.84 -18.32
C GLY A 608 -20.01 1.86 -19.26
N PHE A 609 -20.08 2.23 -20.53
CA PHE A 609 -20.50 1.37 -21.62
C PHE A 609 -19.49 1.52 -22.76
N ASP A 610 -18.94 0.41 -23.21
CA ASP A 610 -17.90 0.35 -24.24
C ASP A 610 -18.36 -0.60 -25.34
N SER A 611 -18.57 -0.06 -26.53
CA SER A 611 -18.94 -0.80 -27.72
C SER A 611 -17.82 -0.77 -28.73
N LYS A 612 -17.96 -1.49 -29.85
CA LYS A 612 -16.95 -1.47 -30.90
C LYS A 612 -16.63 -0.06 -31.39
N HIS A 613 -15.36 0.32 -31.31
CA HIS A 613 -14.90 1.64 -31.76
C HIS A 613 -13.73 1.60 -32.75
N PHE A 614 -12.80 0.65 -32.61
CA PHE A 614 -11.60 0.56 -33.46
C PHE A 614 -11.45 -0.84 -34.05
N GLN A 615 -11.05 -0.95 -35.32
CA GLN A 615 -10.86 -2.26 -35.96
C GLN A 615 -9.64 -3.03 -35.41
N GLU A 616 -8.74 -2.36 -34.70
CA GLU A 616 -7.38 -2.83 -34.38
C GLU A 616 -7.23 -3.42 -32.96
N VAL A 617 -8.25 -3.27 -32.10
CA VAL A 617 -8.26 -3.86 -30.75
C VAL A 617 -9.06 -5.16 -30.77
N ALA A 618 -8.51 -6.22 -30.16
CA ALA A 618 -9.22 -7.49 -30.05
C ALA A 618 -10.44 -7.34 -29.13
N GLU A 619 -11.61 -7.22 -29.73
CA GLU A 619 -12.90 -7.14 -29.05
C GLU A 619 -13.61 -8.50 -29.10
N ASP A 620 -14.37 -8.85 -28.06
CA ASP A 620 -15.13 -10.11 -28.02
C ASP A 620 -16.22 -10.09 -29.09
N LYS A 621 -16.29 -11.12 -29.95
CA LYS A 621 -17.37 -11.27 -30.92
C LYS A 621 -18.03 -12.66 -30.87
N ILE A 622 -19.29 -12.70 -31.27
CA ILE A 622 -20.07 -13.92 -31.48
C ILE A 622 -20.77 -13.85 -32.84
N ASN A 623 -21.34 -14.96 -33.30
CA ASN A 623 -22.18 -14.96 -34.49
C ASN A 623 -23.65 -14.90 -34.08
N ILE A 624 -24.42 -13.99 -34.68
CA ILE A 624 -25.87 -13.91 -34.52
C ILE A 624 -26.49 -13.81 -35.91
N ASN A 625 -27.36 -14.76 -36.26
CA ASN A 625 -28.01 -14.86 -37.57
C ASN A 625 -27.02 -14.84 -38.75
N GLY A 626 -25.88 -15.50 -38.63
CA GLY A 626 -24.86 -15.55 -39.69
C GLY A 626 -23.93 -14.34 -39.72
N GLU A 627 -24.23 -13.26 -39.01
CA GLU A 627 -23.41 -12.03 -38.97
C GLU A 627 -22.51 -11.94 -37.72
N ASP A 628 -21.39 -11.24 -37.85
CA ASP A 628 -20.55 -10.90 -36.70
C ASP A 628 -21.24 -9.89 -35.78
N TYR A 629 -21.32 -10.26 -34.51
CA TYR A 629 -21.85 -9.44 -33.44
C TYR A 629 -20.74 -9.13 -32.44
N TRP A 630 -20.40 -7.85 -32.33
CA TRP A 630 -19.40 -7.36 -31.38
C TRP A 630 -20.04 -7.17 -30.02
N ILE A 631 -19.52 -7.87 -29.02
CA ILE A 631 -20.05 -7.84 -27.66
C ILE A 631 -19.60 -6.55 -27.00
N ALA A 632 -20.57 -5.69 -26.67
CA ALA A 632 -20.31 -4.52 -25.86
C ALA A 632 -20.05 -4.91 -24.40
N TRP A 633 -19.42 -4.00 -23.67
CA TRP A 633 -19.13 -4.11 -22.25
C TRP A 633 -19.87 -3.03 -21.47
N LYS A 634 -20.36 -3.40 -20.29
CA LYS A 634 -20.99 -2.50 -19.35
C LYS A 634 -20.35 -2.69 -17.98
N SER A 635 -19.81 -1.64 -17.37
CA SER A 635 -19.39 -1.69 -15.96
C SER A 635 -20.59 -1.42 -15.06
N VAL A 636 -20.65 -2.02 -13.87
CA VAL A 636 -21.63 -1.68 -12.82
C VAL A 636 -20.95 -1.78 -11.45
N GLU A 637 -21.29 -0.90 -10.51
CA GLU A 637 -20.84 -1.03 -9.11
C GLU A 637 -21.40 -2.32 -8.48
N THR A 638 -20.59 -3.05 -7.73
CA THR A 638 -21.03 -4.23 -6.97
C THR A 638 -22.22 -3.89 -6.07
N GLY A 639 -23.26 -4.73 -6.11
CA GLY A 639 -24.51 -4.51 -5.37
C GLY A 639 -25.41 -3.39 -5.93
N ARG A 640 -25.03 -2.75 -7.05
CA ARG A 640 -25.84 -1.71 -7.71
C ARG A 640 -26.44 -2.20 -9.02
N GLN A 641 -27.47 -1.47 -9.43
CA GLN A 641 -28.18 -1.66 -10.68
C GLN A 641 -27.90 -0.48 -11.62
N ASP A 642 -27.84 -0.77 -12.92
CA ASP A 642 -27.86 0.23 -13.98
C ASP A 642 -28.68 -0.32 -15.16
N TYR A 643 -28.72 0.43 -16.26
CA TYR A 643 -29.57 0.10 -17.39
C TYR A 643 -28.84 0.26 -18.72
N VAL A 644 -29.28 -0.52 -19.69
CA VAL A 644 -28.88 -0.43 -21.09
C VAL A 644 -30.11 -0.34 -21.98
N SER A 645 -29.96 0.29 -23.14
CA SER A 645 -30.98 0.21 -24.18
C SER A 645 -30.73 -1.02 -25.03
N ALA A 646 -31.79 -1.69 -25.45
CA ALA A 646 -31.77 -2.79 -26.39
C ALA A 646 -32.61 -2.40 -27.61
N THR A 647 -32.03 -2.42 -28.79
CA THR A 647 -32.69 -2.12 -30.07
C THR A 647 -32.62 -3.32 -31.00
N ALA A 648 -33.67 -3.57 -31.77
CA ALA A 648 -33.68 -4.64 -32.76
C ALA A 648 -33.35 -4.09 -34.15
N SER A 649 -32.32 -4.65 -34.79
CA SER A 649 -31.86 -4.20 -36.11
C SER A 649 -32.95 -4.35 -37.17
N GLY A 650 -33.18 -3.29 -37.96
CA GLY A 650 -34.18 -3.31 -39.03
C GLY A 650 -35.64 -3.31 -38.57
N GLN A 651 -35.90 -3.12 -37.27
CA GLN A 651 -37.25 -3.08 -36.70
C GLN A 651 -37.57 -1.65 -36.23
N THR A 652 -38.75 -1.13 -36.59
CA THR A 652 -39.22 0.19 -36.12
C THR A 652 -39.79 0.15 -34.71
N THR A 653 -40.23 -1.03 -34.26
CA THR A 653 -40.75 -1.29 -32.92
C THR A 653 -40.00 -2.47 -32.30
N PHE A 654 -39.72 -2.42 -31.00
CA PHE A 654 -38.98 -3.50 -30.37
C PHE A 654 -39.83 -4.79 -30.32
N PRO A 655 -39.33 -5.93 -30.85
CA PRO A 655 -40.12 -7.17 -30.92
C PRO A 655 -40.50 -7.70 -29.53
N ALA A 656 -41.81 -7.88 -29.28
CA ALA A 656 -42.33 -8.37 -28.00
C ALA A 656 -41.92 -9.81 -27.66
N LYS A 657 -41.45 -10.57 -28.66
CA LYS A 657 -40.97 -11.95 -28.54
C LYS A 657 -39.54 -12.10 -28.03
N VAL A 658 -38.84 -10.99 -27.77
CA VAL A 658 -37.48 -11.01 -27.24
C VAL A 658 -37.53 -11.02 -25.72
N GLY A 659 -36.96 -12.05 -25.12
CA GLY A 659 -36.67 -12.12 -23.69
C GLY A 659 -35.22 -11.76 -23.39
N PHE A 660 -34.94 -11.48 -22.12
CA PHE A 660 -33.59 -11.22 -21.64
C PHE A 660 -33.30 -12.13 -20.45
N LYS A 661 -32.08 -12.66 -20.38
CA LYS A 661 -31.63 -13.50 -19.26
C LYS A 661 -30.15 -13.28 -18.94
N THR A 662 -29.79 -13.59 -17.72
CA THR A 662 -28.40 -13.76 -17.29
C THR A 662 -28.17 -15.20 -16.82
N SER A 663 -26.98 -15.50 -16.30
CA SER A 663 -26.70 -16.79 -15.65
C SER A 663 -27.58 -17.06 -14.42
N ASN A 664 -28.16 -16.02 -13.83
CA ASN A 664 -28.99 -16.10 -12.62
C ASN A 664 -30.50 -16.14 -12.91
N GLY A 665 -30.88 -16.21 -14.19
CA GLY A 665 -32.27 -16.30 -14.63
C GLY A 665 -32.71 -15.12 -15.49
N PRO A 666 -34.03 -14.87 -15.62
CA PRO A 666 -34.56 -13.80 -16.44
C PRO A 666 -34.05 -12.41 -15.99
N ALA A 667 -33.68 -11.58 -16.96
CA ALA A 667 -33.26 -10.21 -16.71
C ALA A 667 -34.44 -9.25 -16.84
N MET A 668 -34.54 -8.31 -15.90
CA MET A 668 -35.63 -7.35 -15.86
C MET A 668 -35.56 -6.36 -17.02
N HIS A 669 -36.71 -6.03 -17.60
CA HIS A 669 -36.84 -5.09 -18.71
C HIS A 669 -38.23 -4.45 -18.73
N GLU A 670 -38.35 -3.29 -19.36
CA GLU A 670 -39.64 -2.60 -19.51
C GLU A 670 -40.63 -3.40 -20.39
N THR A 671 -41.89 -3.52 -19.93
CA THR A 671 -42.98 -4.17 -20.68
C THR A 671 -43.90 -3.12 -21.34
N GLY A 672 -44.26 -3.29 -22.61
CA GLY A 672 -45.22 -2.40 -23.31
C GLY A 672 -44.97 -2.17 -24.81
N SER A 673 -45.99 -2.21 -25.64
CA SER A 673 -45.89 -2.25 -27.11
C SER A 673 -45.97 -0.85 -27.77
N SER A 674 -44.81 -0.25 -28.10
CA SER A 674 -44.68 0.82 -29.14
C SER A 674 -43.28 1.46 -29.19
N ALA A 675 -42.41 1.27 -28.19
CA ALA A 675 -41.09 1.88 -28.19
C ALA A 675 -40.12 1.21 -29.18
N ALA A 676 -39.25 2.01 -29.82
CA ALA A 676 -38.19 1.54 -30.72
C ALA A 676 -37.06 0.75 -30.00
N PHE A 677 -36.98 0.89 -28.68
CA PHE A 677 -36.00 0.19 -27.83
C PHE A 677 -36.65 -0.32 -26.53
N ARG A 678 -35.97 -1.25 -25.85
CA ARG A 678 -36.27 -1.69 -24.49
C ARG A 678 -35.19 -1.22 -23.53
N ARG A 679 -35.59 -0.70 -22.37
CA ARG A 679 -34.67 -0.56 -21.25
C ARG A 679 -34.52 -1.90 -20.54
N VAL A 680 -33.29 -2.36 -20.39
CA VAL A 680 -32.94 -3.63 -19.72
C VAL A 680 -32.07 -3.32 -18.52
N SER A 681 -32.40 -3.94 -17.40
CA SER A 681 -31.65 -3.85 -16.15
C SER A 681 -30.41 -4.73 -16.18
N VAL A 682 -29.31 -4.20 -15.66
CA VAL A 682 -28.08 -4.94 -15.37
C VAL A 682 -27.70 -4.72 -13.90
N MET A 683 -27.11 -5.73 -13.25
CA MET A 683 -26.71 -5.65 -11.85
C MET A 683 -25.23 -6.03 -11.72
N GLY A 684 -24.50 -5.31 -10.87
CA GLY A 684 -23.16 -5.71 -10.46
C GLY A 684 -23.27 -6.72 -9.32
N LEU A 685 -22.80 -7.95 -9.51
CA LEU A 685 -22.96 -9.01 -8.51
C LEU A 685 -21.77 -9.14 -7.57
N VAL A 686 -20.59 -9.49 -8.10
CA VAL A 686 -19.36 -9.73 -7.33
C VAL A 686 -18.21 -9.01 -8.03
N ASP A 687 -17.32 -8.37 -7.28
CA ASP A 687 -16.18 -7.63 -7.83
C ASP A 687 -15.42 -8.43 -8.89
N GLN A 688 -15.10 -7.76 -10.00
CA GLN A 688 -14.39 -8.28 -11.17
C GLN A 688 -15.05 -9.44 -11.92
N GLN A 689 -16.21 -9.93 -11.47
CA GLN A 689 -16.98 -10.95 -12.16
C GLN A 689 -17.60 -10.38 -13.44
N VAL A 690 -17.64 -11.22 -14.48
CA VAL A 690 -18.35 -10.94 -15.73
C VAL A 690 -19.64 -11.76 -15.77
N GLU A 691 -20.76 -11.08 -15.96
CA GLU A 691 -22.08 -11.67 -16.20
C GLU A 691 -22.50 -11.41 -17.66
N ALA A 692 -23.00 -12.42 -18.34
CA ALA A 692 -23.49 -12.28 -19.71
C ALA A 692 -25.01 -11.99 -19.69
N LEU A 693 -25.40 -10.78 -20.10
CA LEU A 693 -26.78 -10.47 -20.44
C LEU A 693 -27.07 -10.93 -21.87
N THR A 694 -27.98 -11.88 -22.01
CA THR A 694 -28.34 -12.51 -23.28
C THR A 694 -29.76 -12.12 -23.67
N ALA A 695 -29.93 -11.56 -24.87
CA ALA A 695 -31.25 -11.41 -25.49
C ALA A 695 -31.56 -12.66 -26.31
N TYR A 696 -32.75 -13.23 -26.16
CA TYR A 696 -33.14 -14.48 -26.79
C TYR A 696 -34.60 -14.48 -27.28
N VAL A 697 -34.92 -15.33 -28.24
CA VAL A 697 -36.29 -15.60 -28.71
C VAL A 697 -36.57 -17.09 -28.59
N ARG A 698 -37.77 -17.46 -28.13
CA ARG A 698 -38.22 -18.85 -28.12
C ARG A 698 -38.82 -19.22 -29.46
N VAL A 699 -38.24 -20.22 -30.10
CA VAL A 699 -38.72 -20.77 -31.38
C VAL A 699 -39.32 -22.14 -31.14
N GLN A 700 -40.47 -22.39 -31.75
CA GLN A 700 -41.14 -23.69 -31.70
C GLN A 700 -41.08 -24.34 -33.08
N GLU A 701 -40.52 -25.55 -33.15
CA GLU A 701 -40.37 -26.33 -34.38
C GLU A 701 -40.92 -27.74 -34.11
N GLY A 702 -42.17 -27.99 -34.51
CA GLY A 702 -42.91 -29.19 -34.13
C GLY A 702 -43.20 -29.26 -32.62
N GLN A 703 -42.73 -30.31 -31.95
CA GLN A 703 -42.83 -30.48 -30.48
C GLN A 703 -41.62 -29.89 -29.73
N ASN A 704 -40.57 -29.48 -30.44
CA ASN A 704 -39.34 -28.98 -29.83
C ASN A 704 -39.39 -27.46 -29.64
N THR A 705 -38.84 -26.99 -28.52
CA THR A 705 -38.67 -25.57 -28.19
C THR A 705 -37.19 -25.26 -28.07
N GLU A 706 -36.72 -24.25 -28.80
CA GLU A 706 -35.33 -23.80 -28.75
C GLU A 706 -35.26 -22.31 -28.36
N GLU A 707 -34.25 -21.94 -27.55
CA GLU A 707 -33.94 -20.53 -27.27
C GLU A 707 -32.82 -20.03 -28.20
N VAL A 708 -33.19 -19.19 -29.14
CA VAL A 708 -32.28 -18.61 -30.13
C VAL A 708 -31.69 -17.31 -29.58
N GLN A 709 -30.37 -17.25 -29.46
CA GLN A 709 -29.68 -16.04 -29.03
C GLN A 709 -29.71 -14.97 -30.12
N VAL A 710 -30.22 -13.78 -29.79
CA VAL A 710 -30.34 -12.64 -30.71
C VAL A 710 -29.53 -11.41 -30.26
N GLY A 711 -28.92 -11.40 -29.08
CA GLY A 711 -28.00 -10.35 -28.65
C GLY A 711 -27.19 -10.73 -27.41
N ARG A 712 -26.06 -10.05 -27.15
CA ARG A 712 -25.25 -10.26 -25.94
C ARG A 712 -24.56 -8.98 -25.45
N LEU A 713 -24.51 -8.81 -24.14
CA LEU A 713 -23.74 -7.80 -23.45
C LEU A 713 -22.95 -8.46 -22.31
N ASN A 714 -21.68 -8.09 -22.16
CA ASN A 714 -20.90 -8.48 -20.99
C ASN A 714 -21.00 -7.37 -19.93
N VAL A 715 -21.52 -7.71 -18.75
CA VAL A 715 -21.62 -6.83 -17.59
C VAL A 715 -20.49 -7.18 -16.64
N LYS A 716 -19.59 -6.23 -16.37
CA LYS A 716 -18.49 -6.42 -15.44
C LYS A 716 -18.75 -5.61 -14.17
N ALA A 717 -18.79 -6.30 -13.04
CA ALA A 717 -18.96 -5.68 -11.75
C ALA A 717 -17.61 -5.16 -11.21
N TYR A 718 -17.63 -4.03 -10.54
CA TYR A 718 -16.47 -3.49 -9.83
C TYR A 718 -16.86 -2.90 -8.47
N ASP A 719 -16.03 -3.08 -7.46
CA ASP A 719 -16.18 -2.37 -6.20
C ASP A 719 -15.87 -0.88 -6.36
N LYS A 720 -16.55 -0.03 -5.59
CA LYS A 720 -16.33 1.42 -5.69
C LYS A 720 -14.99 1.81 -5.09
N VAL A 721 -14.15 2.49 -5.87
CA VAL A 721 -12.93 3.13 -5.37
C VAL A 721 -13.18 4.62 -5.17
N GLN A 722 -12.89 5.12 -3.97
CA GLN A 722 -12.94 6.55 -3.68
C GLN A 722 -11.53 7.15 -3.68
N LYS A 723 -11.36 8.28 -4.37
CA LYS A 723 -10.12 9.07 -4.42
C LYS A 723 -10.40 10.51 -4.01
N LYS A 724 -9.36 11.22 -3.61
CA LYS A 724 -9.44 12.62 -3.19
C LYS A 724 -8.51 13.48 -4.02
N VAL A 725 -9.00 14.61 -4.54
CA VAL A 725 -8.20 15.62 -5.23
C VAL A 725 -8.36 16.98 -4.57
N ILE A 726 -7.23 17.62 -4.31
CA ILE A 726 -7.09 18.97 -3.81
C ILE A 726 -6.61 19.85 -4.95
N VAL A 727 -7.43 20.84 -5.31
CA VAL A 727 -7.14 21.81 -6.37
C VAL A 727 -6.64 23.09 -5.72
N VAL A 728 -5.44 23.52 -6.10
CA VAL A 728 -4.75 24.66 -5.49
C VAL A 728 -4.57 25.76 -6.53
N PRO A 729 -5.29 26.90 -6.43
CA PRO A 729 -5.07 28.05 -7.29
C PRO A 729 -3.72 28.72 -6.99
N VAL A 730 -2.91 28.99 -8.01
CA VAL A 730 -1.64 29.73 -7.87
C VAL A 730 -1.80 31.13 -8.44
N ASN A 731 -1.42 32.15 -7.68
CA ASN A 731 -1.53 33.57 -8.06
C ASN A 731 -2.94 33.97 -8.51
N ASN A 732 -3.96 33.48 -7.81
CA ASN A 732 -5.37 33.68 -8.12
C ASN A 732 -5.78 33.20 -9.53
N ALA A 733 -5.12 32.17 -10.06
CA ALA A 733 -5.55 31.51 -11.28
C ALA A 733 -7.04 31.11 -11.19
N SER A 734 -7.76 31.22 -12.31
CA SER A 734 -9.19 30.90 -12.36
C SER A 734 -9.41 29.41 -12.12
N VAL A 735 -10.30 29.07 -11.19
CA VAL A 735 -10.65 27.67 -10.87
C VAL A 735 -12.17 27.51 -10.98
N PRO A 736 -12.66 26.48 -11.69
CA PRO A 736 -14.08 26.14 -11.71
C PRO A 736 -14.60 25.82 -10.30
N ALA A 737 -15.91 25.94 -10.09
CA ALA A 737 -16.52 25.58 -8.80
C ALA A 737 -16.22 24.12 -8.44
N ALA A 738 -15.92 23.85 -7.16
CA ALA A 738 -15.61 22.50 -6.67
C ALA A 738 -16.71 21.48 -7.01
N SER A 739 -17.98 21.90 -6.98
CA SER A 739 -19.13 21.08 -7.38
C SER A 739 -19.09 20.69 -8.85
N ALA A 740 -18.72 21.61 -9.75
CA ALA A 740 -18.61 21.34 -11.18
C ALA A 740 -17.44 20.40 -11.50
N ILE A 741 -16.30 20.57 -10.83
CA ILE A 741 -15.15 19.66 -10.94
C ILE A 741 -15.54 18.27 -10.44
N SER A 742 -16.19 18.20 -9.27
CA SER A 742 -16.65 16.94 -8.67
C SER A 742 -17.64 16.23 -9.57
N GLU A 743 -18.66 16.92 -10.07
CA GLU A 743 -19.68 16.36 -10.96
C GLU A 743 -19.03 15.78 -12.23
N GLN A 744 -18.17 16.54 -12.91
CA GLN A 744 -17.56 16.06 -14.15
C GLN A 744 -16.55 14.93 -13.93
N LEU A 745 -15.73 14.99 -12.87
CA LEU A 745 -14.82 13.89 -12.53
C LEU A 745 -15.59 12.61 -12.20
N ASN A 746 -16.64 12.72 -11.39
CA ASN A 746 -17.48 11.58 -11.04
C ASN A 746 -18.25 11.04 -12.26
N ASN A 747 -18.63 11.89 -13.21
CA ASN A 747 -19.24 11.42 -14.47
C ASN A 747 -18.23 10.69 -15.38
N ILE A 748 -16.99 11.18 -15.48
CA ILE A 748 -15.94 10.55 -16.29
C ILE A 748 -15.52 9.21 -15.67
N TYR A 749 -15.17 9.23 -14.39
CA TYR A 749 -14.55 8.09 -13.72
C TYR A 749 -15.55 7.07 -13.15
N ALA A 750 -16.84 7.39 -13.06
CA ALA A 750 -17.88 6.38 -12.83
C ALA A 750 -17.91 5.31 -13.94
N GLN A 751 -17.36 5.60 -15.13
CA GLN A 751 -17.17 4.59 -16.18
C GLN A 751 -16.29 3.41 -15.73
N ALA A 752 -15.38 3.66 -14.79
CA ALA A 752 -14.54 2.65 -14.16
C ALA A 752 -14.93 2.40 -12.70
N VAL A 753 -16.12 2.84 -12.26
CA VAL A 753 -16.63 2.78 -10.87
C VAL A 753 -15.67 3.42 -9.86
N VAL A 754 -15.18 4.61 -10.20
CA VAL A 754 -14.34 5.44 -9.33
C VAL A 754 -15.06 6.74 -8.99
N GLY A 755 -15.04 7.10 -7.70
CA GLY A 755 -15.50 8.38 -7.18
C GLY A 755 -14.35 9.31 -6.77
N TRP A 756 -14.57 10.61 -6.93
CA TRP A 756 -13.66 11.68 -6.54
C TRP A 756 -14.31 12.62 -5.54
N GLU A 757 -13.68 12.75 -4.38
CA GLU A 757 -13.86 13.88 -3.47
C GLU A 757 -13.00 15.05 -3.97
N VAL A 758 -13.60 16.23 -4.13
CA VAL A 758 -12.91 17.43 -4.62
C VAL A 758 -12.90 18.50 -3.55
N ILE A 759 -11.71 18.98 -3.22
CA ILE A 759 -11.50 20.12 -2.34
C ILE A 759 -10.77 21.20 -3.16
N VAL A 760 -11.24 22.45 -3.09
CA VAL A 760 -10.52 23.60 -3.66
C VAL A 760 -9.96 24.40 -2.50
N GLU A 761 -8.64 24.55 -2.45
CA GLU A 761 -7.94 25.32 -1.42
C GLU A 761 -7.90 26.82 -1.75
N PRO A 762 -7.66 27.69 -0.74
CA PRO A 762 -7.33 29.09 -0.97
C PRO A 762 -6.12 29.25 -1.88
N SER A 763 -6.07 30.35 -2.63
CA SER A 763 -4.95 30.60 -3.54
C SER A 763 -3.63 30.79 -2.79
N ILE A 764 -2.55 30.23 -3.34
CA ILE A 764 -1.18 30.46 -2.90
C ILE A 764 -0.52 31.55 -3.73
N THR A 765 0.38 32.32 -3.11
CA THR A 765 1.18 33.34 -3.81
C THR A 765 2.58 32.79 -4.09
N VAL A 766 3.03 32.92 -5.32
CA VAL A 766 4.31 32.42 -5.82
C VAL A 766 4.92 33.49 -6.73
N GLU A 767 6.24 33.68 -6.66
CA GLU A 767 6.92 34.68 -7.49
C GLU A 767 6.73 34.42 -8.98
N GLU A 768 6.50 35.49 -9.76
CA GLU A 768 6.26 35.41 -11.21
C GLU A 768 7.42 34.75 -11.97
N SER A 769 8.65 34.96 -11.51
CA SER A 769 9.86 34.31 -12.03
C SER A 769 9.81 32.77 -11.89
N VAL A 770 9.21 32.25 -10.82
CA VAL A 770 9.01 30.81 -10.63
C VAL A 770 7.92 30.33 -11.58
N ILE A 771 6.80 31.04 -11.68
CA ILE A 771 5.68 30.70 -12.58
C ILE A 771 6.12 30.61 -14.04
N GLN A 772 6.84 31.61 -14.54
CA GLN A 772 7.32 31.65 -15.91
C GLN A 772 8.28 30.50 -16.24
N ASN A 773 8.93 29.95 -15.22
CA ASN A 773 9.78 28.78 -15.33
C ASN A 773 9.04 27.46 -15.11
N LEU A 774 7.79 27.42 -14.65
CA LEU A 774 6.97 26.19 -14.54
C LEU A 774 6.44 25.75 -15.91
N ASP A 775 7.33 25.47 -16.85
CA ASP A 775 7.02 24.76 -18.08
C ASP A 775 7.68 23.38 -18.05
N ALA A 776 6.98 22.38 -18.54
CA ALA A 776 7.47 21.00 -18.51
C ALA A 776 8.42 20.69 -19.70
N GLY A 777 8.71 21.68 -20.56
CA GLY A 777 9.65 21.59 -21.68
C GLY A 777 9.28 20.56 -22.75
N VAL A 778 10.23 20.27 -23.66
CA VAL A 778 10.14 19.22 -24.69
C VAL A 778 10.87 17.97 -24.18
N SER A 779 10.15 16.99 -23.63
CA SER A 779 10.68 15.65 -23.41
C SER A 779 9.57 14.62 -23.34
N GLY A 780 9.88 13.43 -23.85
CA GLY A 780 8.96 12.34 -24.14
C GLY A 780 8.34 11.67 -22.91
N MET A 781 7.49 10.71 -23.25
CA MET A 781 6.54 9.86 -22.51
C MET A 781 6.98 9.17 -21.20
N LEU A 782 8.12 9.57 -20.62
CA LEU A 782 8.69 9.02 -19.40
C LEU A 782 9.23 10.10 -18.43
N SER A 783 8.85 11.37 -18.59
CA SER A 783 9.44 12.44 -17.76
C SER A 783 8.98 12.37 -16.30
N SER A 784 9.92 12.15 -15.38
CA SER A 784 9.84 12.71 -14.03
C SER A 784 9.57 14.21 -14.10
N PHE A 785 9.07 14.82 -13.02
CA PHE A 785 8.98 16.27 -12.95
C PHE A 785 10.33 16.91 -13.34
N PRO A 786 10.34 17.93 -14.22
CA PRO A 786 11.56 18.70 -14.44
C PRO A 786 11.92 19.48 -13.16
N GLU A 787 13.20 19.84 -13.01
CA GLU A 787 13.78 20.32 -11.74
C GLU A 787 13.05 21.53 -11.14
N ASN A 788 12.64 22.47 -11.99
CA ASN A 788 11.77 23.61 -11.69
C ASN A 788 10.46 23.20 -10.99
N MET A 789 9.75 22.19 -11.50
CA MET A 789 8.50 21.70 -10.94
C MET A 789 8.72 20.89 -9.67
N MET A 790 9.79 20.10 -9.62
CA MET A 790 10.19 19.41 -8.38
C MET A 790 10.49 20.39 -7.27
N SER A 791 11.19 21.48 -7.58
CA SER A 791 11.49 22.55 -6.63
C SER A 791 10.22 23.20 -6.12
N PHE A 792 9.27 23.53 -7.01
CA PHE A 792 7.97 24.06 -6.61
C PHE A 792 7.21 23.12 -5.68
N VAL A 793 7.08 21.84 -6.05
CA VAL A 793 6.38 20.83 -5.23
C VAL A 793 7.07 20.64 -3.88
N ARG A 794 8.40 20.66 -3.83
CA ARG A 794 9.18 20.59 -2.58
C ARG A 794 8.90 21.79 -1.68
N THR A 795 8.93 23.01 -2.23
CA THR A 795 8.62 24.23 -1.48
C THR A 795 7.17 24.20 -0.97
N PHE A 796 6.22 23.79 -1.81
CA PHE A 796 4.81 23.66 -1.41
C PHE A 796 4.61 22.66 -0.26
N ARG A 797 5.32 21.52 -0.28
CA ARG A 797 5.26 20.50 0.78
C ARG A 797 5.96 20.91 2.09
N ASN A 798 7.03 21.70 1.99
CA ASN A 798 7.83 22.10 3.15
C ASN A 798 7.30 23.36 3.85
N ASP A 799 6.18 23.91 3.40
CA ASP A 799 5.51 25.03 4.06
C ASP A 799 4.95 24.57 5.42
N VAL A 800 5.60 24.99 6.51
CA VAL A 800 5.30 24.59 7.89
C VAL A 800 3.88 24.98 8.35
N ASN A 801 3.21 25.88 7.62
CA ASN A 801 1.85 26.30 7.93
C ASN A 801 0.78 25.51 7.16
N ARG A 802 1.19 24.55 6.31
CA ARG A 802 0.28 23.77 5.46
C ARG A 802 0.36 22.28 5.82
N PHE A 803 -0.79 21.66 6.06
CA PHE A 803 -0.91 20.21 6.18
C PHE A 803 -1.04 19.60 4.78
N ILE A 804 -0.23 18.58 4.48
CA ILE A 804 -0.34 17.81 3.23
C ILE A 804 -1.02 16.49 3.54
N ASP A 805 -2.18 16.27 2.91
CA ASP A 805 -2.90 15.01 2.96
C ASP A 805 -2.14 13.98 2.10
N GLY A 806 -1.58 12.97 2.78
CA GLY A 806 -0.79 11.93 2.14
C GLY A 806 -1.59 11.10 1.14
N ASP A 807 -2.91 11.04 1.24
CA ASP A 807 -3.79 10.21 0.40
C ASP A 807 -4.45 10.98 -0.76
N ALA A 808 -4.33 12.31 -0.76
CA ALA A 808 -4.88 13.17 -1.80
C ALA A 808 -3.94 13.35 -3.01
N TYR A 809 -4.54 13.59 -4.16
CA TYR A 809 -3.89 14.12 -5.35
C TYR A 809 -3.97 15.65 -5.33
N TYR A 810 -2.91 16.33 -5.77
CA TYR A 810 -2.81 17.79 -5.79
C TYR A 810 -2.69 18.27 -7.22
N ILE A 811 -3.59 19.16 -7.63
CA ILE A 811 -3.55 19.81 -8.94
C ILE A 811 -3.38 21.31 -8.76
N PHE A 812 -2.24 21.84 -9.22
CA PHE A 812 -1.96 23.27 -9.21
C PHE A 812 -2.55 23.93 -10.44
N MET A 813 -3.46 24.88 -10.24
CA MET A 813 -4.02 25.70 -11.30
C MET A 813 -3.12 26.91 -11.48
N VAL A 814 -2.47 27.00 -12.64
CA VAL A 814 -1.46 28.02 -12.92
C VAL A 814 -1.85 28.81 -14.15
N ASN A 815 -1.60 30.12 -14.14
CA ASN A 815 -1.59 30.92 -15.36
C ASN A 815 -0.13 31.14 -15.76
N ASN A 816 0.36 30.36 -16.74
CA ASN A 816 1.73 30.49 -17.23
C ASN A 816 1.71 30.77 -18.74
N PRO A 817 2.04 32.00 -19.19
CA PRO A 817 2.05 32.34 -20.61
C PRO A 817 3.06 31.51 -21.43
N ASN A 818 4.14 31.04 -20.78
CA ASN A 818 5.23 30.29 -21.40
C ASN A 818 4.95 28.79 -21.52
N ALA A 819 3.88 28.28 -20.90
CA ALA A 819 3.59 26.85 -20.95
C ALA A 819 3.31 26.37 -22.39
N GLY A 820 3.97 25.26 -22.77
CA GLY A 820 3.83 24.63 -24.10
C GLY A 820 2.63 23.69 -24.24
N ARG A 821 1.94 23.37 -23.13
CA ARG A 821 0.84 22.39 -23.06
C ARG A 821 -0.25 22.81 -22.07
N ALA A 822 -1.40 22.15 -22.10
CA ALA A 822 -2.56 22.46 -21.27
C ALA A 822 -2.44 21.94 -19.83
N GLY A 823 -1.73 20.85 -19.61
CA GLY A 823 -1.50 20.25 -18.29
C GLY A 823 -0.27 19.36 -18.28
N PHE A 824 0.16 18.96 -17.09
CA PHE A 824 1.23 18.00 -16.91
C PHE A 824 1.17 17.29 -15.55
N MET A 825 1.11 15.96 -15.59
CA MET A 825 1.20 15.09 -14.43
C MET A 825 1.94 13.81 -14.81
N PRO A 826 3.10 13.53 -14.19
CA PRO A 826 3.81 12.28 -14.44
C PRO A 826 3.01 11.06 -13.93
N PHE A 827 3.24 9.91 -14.56
CA PHE A 827 2.64 8.64 -14.13
C PHE A 827 2.95 8.33 -12.66
N ASN A 828 1.95 7.79 -11.95
CA ASN A 828 2.06 7.37 -10.55
C ASN A 828 2.56 8.47 -9.60
N ARG A 829 2.27 9.75 -9.89
CA ARG A 829 2.56 10.89 -9.01
C ARG A 829 1.28 11.49 -8.45
N LYS A 830 1.36 12.02 -7.23
CA LYS A 830 0.26 12.67 -6.52
C LYS A 830 0.16 14.16 -6.79
N PHE A 831 1.01 14.74 -7.63
CA PHE A 831 1.05 16.18 -7.90
C PHE A 831 0.97 16.37 -9.41
N GLY A 832 0.29 17.41 -9.87
CA GLY A 832 0.15 17.77 -11.27
C GLY A 832 -0.15 19.26 -11.45
N PHE A 833 -0.04 19.74 -12.68
CA PHE A 833 -0.23 21.14 -13.05
C PHE A 833 -1.26 21.25 -14.18
N VAL A 834 -2.14 22.24 -14.09
CA VAL A 834 -3.05 22.61 -15.18
C VAL A 834 -2.86 24.09 -15.50
N TYR A 835 -2.53 24.37 -16.76
CA TYR A 835 -2.29 25.72 -17.25
C TYR A 835 -3.59 26.31 -17.77
N THR A 836 -4.26 27.05 -16.90
CA THR A 836 -5.60 27.62 -17.11
C THR A 836 -5.70 28.49 -18.37
N ASN A 837 -4.61 29.16 -18.75
CA ASN A 837 -4.51 30.01 -19.94
C ASN A 837 -4.21 29.25 -21.25
N LYS A 838 -3.93 27.95 -21.19
CA LYS A 838 -3.65 27.09 -22.36
C LYS A 838 -4.73 26.04 -22.57
N SER A 839 -5.37 25.60 -21.49
CA SER A 839 -6.43 24.61 -21.53
C SER A 839 -7.73 25.19 -22.11
N THR A 840 -8.26 24.57 -23.17
CA THR A 840 -9.59 24.88 -23.72
C THR A 840 -10.73 24.37 -22.83
N ASN A 841 -10.49 23.32 -22.04
CA ASN A 841 -11.41 22.81 -21.03
C ASN A 841 -10.64 22.36 -19.78
N VAL A 842 -10.65 23.21 -18.75
CA VAL A 842 -9.82 23.05 -17.53
C VAL A 842 -10.17 21.77 -16.78
N ILE A 843 -11.45 21.42 -16.69
CA ILE A 843 -11.88 20.24 -15.92
C ILE A 843 -11.54 18.95 -16.66
N THR A 844 -11.71 18.92 -17.99
CA THR A 844 -11.28 17.76 -18.79
C THR A 844 -9.77 17.59 -18.76
N THR A 845 -9.00 18.69 -18.83
CA THR A 845 -7.54 18.64 -18.70
C THR A 845 -7.13 18.12 -17.32
N LEU A 846 -7.76 18.60 -16.25
CA LEU A 846 -7.54 18.08 -14.90
C LEU A 846 -7.84 16.57 -14.83
N ALA A 847 -8.94 16.11 -15.42
CA ALA A 847 -9.31 14.71 -15.46
C ALA A 847 -8.27 13.87 -16.22
N HIS A 848 -7.75 14.39 -17.35
CA HIS A 848 -6.68 13.77 -18.14
C HIS A 848 -5.39 13.63 -17.32
N GLU A 849 -4.97 14.68 -16.63
CA GLU A 849 -3.78 14.65 -15.78
C GLU A 849 -3.92 13.65 -14.62
N LEU A 850 -5.09 13.61 -13.96
CA LEU A 850 -5.38 12.57 -12.96
C LEU A 850 -5.35 11.16 -13.56
N GLY A 851 -5.69 11.01 -14.84
CA GLY A 851 -5.59 9.74 -15.57
C GLY A 851 -4.15 9.21 -15.61
N HIS A 852 -3.19 10.10 -15.88
CA HIS A 852 -1.76 9.78 -15.80
C HIS A 852 -1.34 9.48 -14.36
N GLY A 853 -1.59 10.42 -13.44
CA GLY A 853 -1.02 10.34 -12.10
C GLY A 853 -1.63 9.27 -11.19
N ALA A 854 -2.96 9.11 -11.23
CA ALA A 854 -3.67 8.19 -10.34
C ALA A 854 -3.83 6.78 -10.92
N PHE A 855 -3.81 6.63 -12.26
CA PHE A 855 -4.20 5.38 -12.93
C PHE A 855 -3.23 4.93 -14.02
N ASN A 856 -2.13 5.64 -14.26
CA ASN A 856 -1.13 5.28 -15.26
C ASN A 856 -1.71 5.11 -16.68
N LEU A 857 -2.76 5.87 -17.01
CA LEU A 857 -3.42 5.75 -18.31
C LEU A 857 -2.57 6.43 -19.39
N ARG A 858 -2.23 5.71 -20.44
CA ARG A 858 -1.44 6.25 -21.57
C ARG A 858 -2.33 6.97 -22.57
N HIS A 859 -1.72 7.86 -23.35
CA HIS A 859 -2.37 8.47 -24.51
C HIS A 859 -2.81 7.43 -25.54
N THR A 860 -3.94 7.65 -26.21
CA THR A 860 -4.44 6.73 -27.25
C THR A 860 -3.50 6.62 -28.45
N PHE A 861 -2.72 7.66 -28.72
CA PHE A 861 -1.76 7.78 -29.81
C PHE A 861 -0.31 7.47 -29.38
N SER A 862 -0.10 7.05 -28.12
CA SER A 862 1.24 6.67 -27.65
C SER A 862 1.77 5.48 -28.44
N PRO A 863 3.07 5.42 -28.78
CA PRO A 863 3.67 4.27 -29.49
C PRO A 863 3.46 2.89 -28.83
N GLU A 864 3.17 2.85 -27.53
CA GLU A 864 2.88 1.63 -26.77
C GLU A 864 1.41 1.24 -26.89
N ALA A 865 0.50 2.22 -26.97
CA ALA A 865 -0.94 2.03 -27.09
C ALA A 865 -1.39 1.86 -28.57
N MET A 866 -0.92 2.74 -29.46
CA MET A 866 -1.24 2.85 -30.90
C MET A 866 -2.68 2.52 -31.26
N LEU A 867 -3.63 3.05 -30.49
CA LEU A 867 -5.05 2.76 -30.64
C LEU A 867 -5.72 3.66 -31.69
N ALA A 868 -5.24 4.90 -31.82
CA ALA A 868 -5.76 5.88 -32.76
C ALA A 868 -4.76 7.02 -32.98
N ALA A 869 -4.97 7.83 -34.02
CA ALA A 869 -4.20 9.04 -34.23
C ALA A 869 -4.56 10.13 -33.22
N GLU A 870 -3.60 11.01 -32.91
CA GLU A 870 -3.80 12.14 -32.01
C GLU A 870 -4.96 13.03 -32.48
N GLY A 871 -5.81 13.42 -31.54
CA GLY A 871 -6.95 14.31 -31.77
C GLY A 871 -8.16 13.65 -32.43
N THR A 872 -8.17 12.32 -32.63
CA THR A 872 -9.22 11.65 -33.42
C THR A 872 -10.29 10.94 -32.60
N THR A 873 -10.10 10.79 -31.29
CA THR A 873 -11.02 10.00 -30.44
C THR A 873 -11.75 10.84 -29.41
N ASP A 874 -12.83 10.29 -28.86
CA ASP A 874 -13.54 10.82 -27.72
C ASP A 874 -13.00 10.31 -26.37
N ASN A 875 -11.82 9.67 -26.38
CA ASN A 875 -11.17 9.13 -25.20
C ASN A 875 -10.62 10.24 -24.30
N LEU A 876 -10.69 10.05 -22.98
CA LEU A 876 -10.11 10.97 -22.01
C LEU A 876 -8.61 11.21 -22.24
N MET A 877 -7.89 10.17 -22.66
CA MET A 877 -6.44 10.21 -22.88
C MET A 877 -6.06 10.66 -24.31
N ASP A 878 -6.95 11.36 -24.99
CA ASP A 878 -6.69 12.02 -26.27
C ASP A 878 -6.65 13.55 -26.08
N TYR A 879 -6.05 14.27 -27.02
CA TYR A 879 -5.98 15.73 -27.01
C TYR A 879 -7.22 16.41 -27.64
N ASN A 880 -8.28 15.65 -27.91
CA ASN A 880 -9.55 16.16 -28.44
C ASN A 880 -10.60 16.49 -27.35
N ASN A 881 -10.18 16.66 -26.09
CA ASN A 881 -11.08 16.89 -24.93
C ASN A 881 -12.14 15.77 -24.76
N GLY A 882 -11.79 14.54 -25.10
CA GLY A 882 -12.64 13.38 -24.86
C GLY A 882 -12.91 13.14 -23.38
N THR A 883 -13.97 12.38 -23.09
CA THR A 883 -14.38 12.05 -21.71
C THR A 883 -14.64 10.57 -21.52
N LYS A 884 -14.51 9.76 -22.58
CA LYS A 884 -14.79 8.33 -22.53
C LYS A 884 -13.59 7.53 -22.04
N LEU A 885 -13.86 6.54 -21.20
CA LEU A 885 -12.91 5.49 -20.85
C LEU A 885 -13.37 4.19 -21.49
N LYS A 886 -12.43 3.42 -22.04
CA LYS A 886 -12.69 2.12 -22.65
C LYS A 886 -12.51 1.01 -21.63
N LYS A 887 -13.05 -0.18 -21.90
CA LYS A 887 -13.05 -1.32 -20.97
C LYS A 887 -11.66 -1.66 -20.47
N TYR A 888 -10.64 -1.65 -21.33
CA TYR A 888 -9.26 -1.93 -20.89
C TYR A 888 -8.73 -0.86 -19.92
N GLN A 889 -9.16 0.40 -20.04
CA GLN A 889 -8.80 1.47 -19.09
C GLN A 889 -9.54 1.27 -17.77
N TRP A 890 -10.78 0.76 -17.78
CA TRP A 890 -11.47 0.36 -16.55
C TRP A 890 -10.69 -0.72 -15.80
N ASP A 891 -10.09 -1.68 -16.53
CA ASP A 891 -9.24 -2.72 -15.95
C ASP A 891 -7.91 -2.15 -15.39
N LEU A 892 -7.24 -1.25 -16.12
CA LEU A 892 -5.98 -0.62 -15.68
C LEU A 892 -6.14 0.25 -14.43
N VAL A 893 -7.29 0.91 -14.28
CA VAL A 893 -7.66 1.64 -13.06
C VAL A 893 -7.65 0.72 -11.83
N ARG A 894 -7.83 -0.60 -12.01
CA ARG A 894 -7.84 -1.61 -10.93
C ARG A 894 -6.49 -2.24 -10.67
N ASN A 895 -5.73 -2.52 -11.73
CA ASN A 895 -4.42 -3.18 -11.65
C ASN A 895 -3.31 -2.21 -12.07
N GLN A 896 -2.84 -1.40 -11.12
CA GLN A 896 -1.72 -0.48 -11.35
C GLN A 896 -0.44 -1.30 -11.61
N GLU A 897 -0.04 -1.42 -12.87
CA GLU A 897 1.24 -2.03 -13.25
C GLU A 897 2.40 -1.27 -12.58
N THR A 898 3.19 -1.96 -11.75
CA THR A 898 4.52 -1.49 -11.33
C THR A 898 5.44 -1.49 -12.55
N ILE A 899 5.73 -0.31 -13.10
CA ILE A 899 6.68 -0.14 -14.20
C ILE A 899 8.12 -0.33 -13.66
N ASN A 900 8.69 -1.51 -13.94
CA ASN A 900 10.14 -1.73 -13.94
C ASN A 900 10.71 -1.20 -15.27
N GLY A 901 11.53 -0.14 -15.23
CA GLY A 901 11.97 0.62 -16.40
C GLY A 901 13.04 -0.02 -17.29
N TRP A 902 12.98 -1.32 -17.63
CA TRP A 902 14.11 -2.02 -18.28
C TRP A 902 13.83 -2.85 -19.55
N PHE A 903 12.71 -2.69 -20.27
CA PHE A 903 12.56 -3.35 -21.58
C PHE A 903 11.74 -2.54 -22.60
N GLU A 904 12.41 -1.84 -23.51
CA GLU A 904 11.75 -1.17 -24.65
C GLU A 904 12.38 -1.43 -26.03
N ASP A 905 13.32 -2.38 -26.18
CA ASP A 905 14.08 -2.54 -27.45
C ASP A 905 13.69 -3.70 -28.40
N ASP A 906 12.89 -4.70 -28.01
CA ASP A 906 12.71 -5.90 -28.86
C ASP A 906 11.44 -5.95 -29.74
N ARG A 907 10.61 -4.89 -29.81
CA ARG A 907 9.31 -4.94 -30.51
C ARG A 907 9.32 -4.50 -31.99
N LYS A 908 10.48 -4.52 -32.68
CA LYS A 908 10.64 -3.90 -34.02
C LYS A 908 10.94 -4.81 -35.22
N ARG A 909 10.86 -6.14 -35.11
CA ARG A 909 11.00 -7.02 -36.29
C ARG A 909 9.90 -8.07 -36.31
N LEU A 910 9.24 -8.18 -37.47
CA LEU A 910 8.31 -9.24 -37.93
C LEU A 910 6.86 -8.77 -38.13
N MET A 911 6.68 -7.82 -39.05
CA MET A 911 5.48 -7.68 -39.87
C MET A 911 5.72 -8.43 -41.20
N GLY A 912 4.88 -9.41 -41.55
CA GLY A 912 4.83 -9.98 -42.91
C GLY A 912 4.28 -11.41 -43.04
N GLY A 913 3.05 -11.54 -43.55
CA GLY A 913 2.60 -12.64 -44.43
C GLY A 913 1.81 -13.85 -43.85
N LEU A 914 0.47 -13.82 -44.05
CA LEU A 914 -0.41 -14.90 -44.62
C LEU A 914 -0.78 -16.20 -43.74
N ARG A 915 -2.03 -16.76 -43.88
CA ARG A 915 -3.04 -17.82 -43.39
C ARG A 915 -3.08 -19.35 -43.78
N MET A 916 -3.61 -20.31 -42.97
CA MET A 916 -4.80 -21.24 -43.23
C MET A 916 -4.94 -22.41 -42.18
N ILE A 917 -5.91 -23.35 -42.35
CA ILE A 917 -6.63 -24.24 -41.39
C ILE A 917 -6.62 -25.77 -41.74
N VAL A 918 -6.52 -26.71 -40.77
CA VAL A 918 -6.82 -28.17 -40.94
C VAL A 918 -7.80 -28.68 -39.86
N ARG A 919 -8.78 -29.55 -40.21
CA ARG A 919 -9.71 -30.27 -39.29
C ARG A 919 -9.40 -31.78 -39.28
N VAL A 920 -9.48 -32.43 -38.11
CA VAL A 920 -9.47 -33.91 -37.97
C VAL A 920 -10.69 -34.33 -37.13
N LEU A 921 -11.49 -35.27 -37.63
CA LEU A 921 -12.61 -35.91 -36.95
C LEU A 921 -12.26 -37.38 -36.70
N ILE A 922 -12.55 -37.87 -35.49
CA ILE A 922 -12.59 -39.31 -35.19
C ILE A 922 -14.06 -39.65 -34.95
N HIS A 923 -14.70 -40.34 -35.89
CA HIS A 923 -15.87 -41.16 -35.57
C HIS A 923 -15.83 -42.48 -36.33
N GLN A 924 -16.38 -43.50 -35.68
CA GLN A 924 -16.39 -44.87 -36.15
C GLN A 924 -17.18 -45.02 -37.45
N GLY A 925 -16.68 -45.86 -38.34
CA GLY A 925 -17.45 -46.42 -39.46
C GLY A 925 -17.51 -45.57 -40.72
N SER A 926 -16.58 -45.88 -41.64
CA SER A 926 -16.70 -45.81 -43.11
C SER A 926 -17.20 -44.53 -43.79
N THR A 927 -16.42 -44.15 -44.81
CA THR A 927 -16.78 -43.33 -45.98
C THR A 927 -17.05 -41.84 -45.76
N LEU A 928 -15.99 -41.01 -45.93
CA LEU A 928 -15.89 -39.99 -46.99
C LEU A 928 -14.62 -39.15 -46.76
N LEU A 929 -13.62 -39.31 -47.64
CA LEU A 929 -12.79 -38.25 -48.26
C LEU A 929 -11.59 -38.89 -48.97
N ASN A 930 -11.85 -39.36 -50.19
CA ASN A 930 -10.84 -39.50 -51.23
C ASN A 930 -10.47 -38.10 -51.72
N GLY A 931 -9.22 -37.68 -51.53
CA GLY A 931 -8.60 -36.59 -52.30
C GLY A 931 -7.94 -35.50 -51.46
N CYS A 932 -6.62 -35.59 -51.29
CA CYS A 932 -5.78 -34.44 -50.93
C CYS A 932 -4.53 -34.45 -51.83
N ASN A 933 -4.32 -33.38 -52.58
CA ASN A 933 -3.18 -33.22 -53.49
C ASN A 933 -2.13 -32.31 -52.83
N LYS A 934 -0.86 -32.68 -53.02
CA LYS A 934 0.31 -32.27 -52.21
C LYS A 934 0.72 -30.79 -52.35
N TYR A 935 -0.03 -29.99 -53.09
CA TYR A 935 0.15 -28.54 -53.22
C TYR A 935 -0.80 -27.72 -52.31
N ASP A 936 -1.83 -28.34 -51.74
CA ASP A 936 -2.81 -27.65 -50.89
C ASP A 936 -2.32 -27.45 -49.45
N ALA A 937 -1.40 -28.29 -48.95
CA ALA A 937 -0.90 -28.21 -47.57
C ALA A 937 0.08 -27.06 -47.31
N LEU A 938 0.71 -26.49 -48.35
CA LEU A 938 1.66 -25.37 -48.22
C LEU A 938 1.01 -24.01 -48.46
N LEU A 939 -0.06 -23.98 -49.25
CA LEU A 939 -0.93 -22.83 -49.33
C LEU A 939 -1.73 -22.73 -48.01
N PHE A 940 -2.03 -23.84 -47.32
CA PHE A 940 -2.91 -23.87 -46.13
C PHE A 940 -2.33 -23.28 -44.83
N LEU A 941 -1.25 -22.50 -44.87
CA LEU A 941 -0.66 -21.79 -43.72
C LEU A 941 -0.13 -20.38 -44.11
N MET A 942 -0.37 -19.95 -45.37
CA MET A 942 -0.29 -18.56 -45.88
C MET A 942 -1.61 -18.00 -46.53
#